data_AF-A0A6I6JQS7-F1
#
_entry.id   AF-A0A6I6JQS7-F1
#
_cell.length_a   1.000
_cell.length_b   1.000
_cell.length_c   1.000
_cell.angle_alpha   90.00
_cell.angle_beta   90.00
_cell.angle_gamma   90.00
#
_symmetry.space_group_name_H-M   'P 1'
#
loop_
_entity.id
_entity.type
_entity.pdbx_description
1 polymer ?
#
loop_
_entity_poly.entity_id
_entity_poly.type
_entity_poly.pdbx_seq_one_letter_code
_entity_poly.pdbx_strand_id
1 'polypeptide(L)'
;MKLKLTMLFLFHFLLLNSVLSKAIEKAKTDTQKPNIIFILTDDQRWSALRYAGNAVIQTPEMDKLAATGIYFQHAIVTTPICSASRSSIFTGLHERTHKYTFQTGAIRSEYMETAYPRLLKDAGYYTGFYGKYGVNFPGKEEQFDVIEDYDRNNQFNDYRGYYYKTLDGDTVHLTRYTGQKALDFIDDVPAGKPFCLSLSFSAPHAHDGAPLQYFWQEEPDKLYQGMEMPEADISDDKYFNSLPLHVREGFNRLRWTWRYDTPEKYQHSVKGYYRMIYGIDLEIAKIRQKLKETGQDKNTVIILMGDNGQFLGERQLAGKWLMYDNSIRVPLIIYDPRENKHKDISDMALNIDIPATILDLAGVEIPEAYQGKSLVPVVSGKEKSINRDTVLIEHLWEFENIPPSEGVRTAEWKYMRYINDRSVEELYNLKDDPKEINNLAGNSKFKKVLREFREKNDELAKRYADPYSGVPSGLTVEYIREPRYTKIIDSKPEFSWIVPGEAVIQKAYQVLVASSKKNIDNNIGDIWDSGNVRSNKSTDIELGSEPLKQNTTYFWKVRVFDKDNRLSEYSEPQQFTTGTFGDKVTSGNWFQIEKIKPVTFKKNPEGSYFADFGKDAFGTLRISYSTKQKETIIIRLGEKLLDGKIDQNPGGTIRFTELKLDVSPEKTEYQINLIPDERNTKSMAVALPDSFPVITPFRYAEVECAGTLEADDLTQIAYFNYFDYSASSFSSSDDILNQVWEMCKYSQKATSFAGYYVDGDRERIPYEADAYLNQLSHYSVDNEYAIARKTIEYFMDYPTWPTEWQLHVALLFYQDYMYTGNTELIEKYYEPLKYKTLMELEYKHGLISTHSPNLNGEFMAKLGFADTTQRVRDIVDWPPAQKDTGWKLPKDWPQGERDGFVFTPISTVINSFYYQNMKIMAEFARILNKTDEQLDFEMRAARVKKSVNEYLFNKEGGYYKDGIETDHGAVHSNMLPLAFGIVPDAYKKSVVDYIKTRGMGCSVYGAQFLMEGLYNGGAGDYALELMTATHDRSWYNMIKVGSTIAMEAWDMRYKPNSDWNHAWGAAPANIVPRYLWGIRPKTPGYGEAVIQPQMSSLKTSSVVVPTLKGQIKGEYQLVNQRFRKYNIELPANVVGEFILDFSPQDVVTVNGEPVNLSFGSIRLSPGKNDIEIRINTF
;
A
#
# COMPACT_ATOMS: atom_id res chain seq x y z
N MET A 1 7.56 71.09 38.08
CA MET A 1 6.34 71.53 37.37
C MET A 1 6.03 70.75 36.09
N LYS A 2 7.03 70.30 35.30
CA LYS A 2 6.80 69.50 34.07
C LYS A 2 6.25 68.09 34.28
N LEU A 3 6.52 67.41 35.41
CA LEU A 3 6.03 66.03 35.64
C LEU A 3 4.52 65.95 35.94
N LYS A 4 3.92 67.01 36.51
CA LYS A 4 2.49 67.04 36.84
C LYS A 4 1.60 67.34 35.63
N LEU A 5 2.14 67.98 34.58
CA LEU A 5 1.37 68.31 33.38
C LEU A 5 1.28 67.11 32.41
N THR A 6 2.34 66.29 32.33
CA THR A 6 2.36 65.07 31.50
C THR A 6 1.47 63.96 32.07
N MET A 7 1.39 63.85 33.41
CA MET A 7 0.51 62.88 34.07
C MET A 7 -0.97 63.24 33.93
N LEU A 8 -1.30 64.54 33.90
CA LEU A 8 -2.68 65.01 33.68
C LEU A 8 -3.15 64.76 32.23
N PHE A 9 -2.25 64.89 31.25
CA PHE A 9 -2.52 64.59 29.84
C PHE A 9 -2.68 63.09 29.58
N LEU A 10 -1.86 62.23 30.20
CA LEU A 10 -2.01 60.77 30.10
C LEU A 10 -3.31 60.31 30.76
N PHE A 11 -3.70 60.90 31.89
CA PHE A 11 -4.94 60.56 32.59
C PHE A 11 -6.18 61.02 31.79
N HIS A 12 -6.15 62.19 31.15
CA HIS A 12 -7.23 62.64 30.26
C HIS A 12 -7.29 61.84 28.95
N PHE A 13 -6.17 61.37 28.41
CA PHE A 13 -6.14 60.53 27.21
C PHE A 13 -6.62 59.09 27.49
N LEU A 14 -6.34 58.56 28.69
CA LEU A 14 -6.86 57.27 29.17
C LEU A 14 -8.35 57.36 29.54
N LEU A 15 -8.80 58.47 30.13
CA LEU A 15 -10.22 58.70 30.40
C LEU A 15 -11.02 58.92 29.12
N LEU A 16 -10.53 59.69 28.15
CA LEU A 16 -11.19 59.82 26.84
C LEU A 16 -11.21 58.49 26.07
N ASN A 17 -10.15 57.68 26.09
CA ASN A 17 -10.19 56.34 25.49
C ASN A 17 -11.11 55.37 26.25
N SER A 18 -11.25 55.49 27.58
CA SER A 18 -12.18 54.65 28.35
C SER A 18 -13.65 55.05 28.14
N VAL A 19 -13.92 56.34 27.89
CA VAL A 19 -15.27 56.86 27.65
C VAL A 19 -15.66 56.72 26.17
N LEU A 20 -14.72 56.83 25.22
CA LEU A 20 -14.94 56.42 23.84
C LEU A 20 -15.02 54.89 23.69
N SER A 21 -14.22 54.11 24.42
CA SER A 21 -14.34 52.65 24.46
C SER A 21 -15.69 52.22 25.04
N LYS A 22 -16.14 52.83 26.15
CA LYS A 22 -17.49 52.58 26.69
C LYS A 22 -18.62 53.11 25.82
N ALA A 23 -18.43 54.19 25.08
CA ALA A 23 -19.44 54.69 24.13
C ALA A 23 -19.47 53.86 22.82
N ILE A 24 -18.35 53.27 22.41
CA ILE A 24 -18.26 52.32 21.29
C ILE A 24 -18.77 50.93 21.72
N GLU A 25 -18.57 50.51 22.97
CA GLU A 25 -19.20 49.32 23.57
C GLU A 25 -20.72 49.50 23.73
N LYS A 26 -21.20 50.70 24.07
CA LYS A 26 -22.65 50.99 24.14
C LYS A 26 -23.31 51.28 22.79
N ALA A 27 -22.53 51.44 21.72
CA ALA A 27 -23.00 51.60 20.35
C ALA A 27 -22.85 50.33 19.50
N LYS A 28 -22.30 49.23 20.05
CA LYS A 28 -22.67 47.90 19.59
C LYS A 28 -24.11 47.70 20.04
N THR A 29 -25.04 47.90 19.11
CA THR A 29 -26.35 47.25 19.19
C THR A 29 -26.11 45.82 19.65
N ASP A 30 -26.66 45.50 20.83
CA ASP A 30 -26.78 44.16 21.38
C ASP A 30 -27.55 43.33 20.35
N THR A 31 -26.81 42.84 19.35
CA THR A 31 -27.35 42.05 18.25
C THR A 31 -27.45 40.67 18.83
N GLN A 32 -28.57 40.44 19.52
CA GLN A 32 -28.93 39.16 20.10
C GLN A 32 -28.66 38.06 19.06
N LYS A 33 -27.83 37.09 19.43
CA LYS A 33 -27.53 35.92 18.59
C LYS A 33 -28.88 35.29 18.15
N PRO A 34 -29.08 34.97 16.86
CA PRO A 34 -30.35 34.43 16.40
C PRO A 34 -30.58 33.03 16.96
N ASN A 35 -31.85 32.66 17.09
CA ASN A 35 -32.22 31.26 17.09
C ASN A 35 -32.24 30.75 15.65
N ILE A 36 -31.88 29.50 15.44
CA ILE A 36 -31.81 28.89 14.11
C ILE A 36 -32.64 27.61 14.11
N ILE A 37 -33.59 27.50 13.19
CA ILE A 37 -34.29 26.25 12.89
C ILE A 37 -33.89 25.81 11.50
N PHE A 38 -33.25 24.65 11.38
CA PHE A 38 -32.94 24.02 10.11
C PHE A 38 -33.89 22.85 9.85
N ILE A 39 -34.71 22.97 8.81
CA ILE A 39 -35.66 21.95 8.38
C ILE A 39 -35.12 21.28 7.12
N LEU A 40 -34.94 19.97 7.19
CA LEU A 40 -34.51 19.13 6.09
C LEU A 40 -35.60 18.10 5.79
N THR A 41 -35.98 17.99 4.51
CA THR A 41 -36.98 17.03 4.01
C THR A 41 -36.30 15.97 3.15
N ASP A 42 -36.78 14.73 3.19
CA ASP A 42 -36.19 13.60 2.45
C ASP A 42 -36.88 13.44 1.08
N ASP A 43 -36.12 13.40 -0.02
CA ASP A 43 -36.64 13.30 -1.41
C ASP A 43 -37.46 14.50 -1.95
N GLN A 44 -37.44 15.68 -1.30
CA GLN A 44 -38.17 16.84 -1.82
C GLN A 44 -37.43 17.53 -2.99
N ARG A 45 -37.89 17.31 -4.22
CA ARG A 45 -37.42 18.05 -5.42
C ARG A 45 -37.83 19.53 -5.42
N TRP A 46 -37.04 20.39 -6.06
CA TRP A 46 -37.29 21.85 -6.15
C TRP A 46 -38.70 22.24 -6.65
N SER A 47 -39.25 21.51 -7.62
CA SER A 47 -40.58 21.80 -8.17
C SER A 47 -41.73 21.26 -7.31
N ALA A 48 -41.46 20.54 -6.23
CA ALA A 48 -42.44 20.16 -5.23
C ALA A 48 -42.62 21.28 -4.18
N LEU A 49 -42.83 22.49 -4.70
CA LEU A 49 -43.09 23.73 -3.98
C LEU A 49 -43.93 24.61 -4.91
N ARG A 50 -45.07 25.13 -4.44
CA ARG A 50 -45.95 25.93 -5.31
C ARG A 50 -45.32 27.27 -5.70
N TYR A 51 -44.59 27.89 -4.78
CA TYR A 51 -43.79 29.10 -5.07
C TYR A 51 -42.80 28.90 -6.24
N ALA A 52 -42.32 27.68 -6.46
CA ALA A 52 -41.44 27.35 -7.58
C ALA A 52 -42.16 27.20 -8.95
N GLY A 53 -43.45 27.53 -9.02
CA GLY A 53 -44.25 27.51 -10.25
C GLY A 53 -45.09 26.25 -10.45
N ASN A 54 -45.13 25.32 -9.50
CA ASN A 54 -45.99 24.14 -9.56
C ASN A 54 -47.43 24.49 -9.14
N ALA A 55 -48.35 24.53 -10.11
CA ALA A 55 -49.74 24.93 -9.87
C ALA A 55 -50.58 23.88 -9.11
N VAL A 56 -50.10 22.63 -9.00
CA VAL A 56 -50.86 21.51 -8.43
C VAL A 56 -50.57 21.33 -6.94
N ILE A 57 -49.29 21.34 -6.56
CA ILE A 57 -48.91 21.12 -5.16
C ILE A 57 -49.43 22.25 -4.25
N GLN A 58 -49.77 21.92 -3.01
CA GLN A 58 -50.17 22.89 -2.00
C GLN A 58 -49.09 22.92 -0.90
N THR A 59 -48.50 24.09 -0.69
CA THR A 59 -47.44 24.34 0.31
C THR A 59 -47.60 25.73 0.94
N PRO A 60 -48.79 26.06 1.48
CA PRO A 60 -49.13 27.44 1.83
C PRO A 60 -48.18 28.07 2.84
N GLU A 61 -47.58 27.31 3.76
CA GLU A 61 -46.66 27.87 4.74
C GLU A 61 -45.23 28.03 4.20
N MET A 62 -44.72 27.04 3.46
CA MET A 62 -43.44 27.15 2.75
C MET A 62 -43.50 28.27 1.71
N ASP A 63 -44.63 28.46 1.01
CA ASP A 63 -44.84 29.55 0.06
C ASP A 63 -44.75 30.92 0.76
N LYS A 64 -45.32 31.06 1.96
CA LYS A 64 -45.18 32.29 2.76
C LYS A 64 -43.72 32.52 3.16
N LEU A 65 -43.00 31.48 3.58
CA LEU A 65 -41.58 31.59 3.90
C LEU A 65 -40.77 32.02 2.68
N ALA A 66 -41.02 31.46 1.50
CA ALA A 66 -40.36 31.85 0.26
C ALA A 66 -40.68 33.32 -0.14
N ALA A 67 -41.96 33.71 -0.08
CA ALA A 67 -42.44 35.04 -0.45
C ALA A 67 -41.99 36.16 0.50
N THR A 68 -41.62 35.82 1.74
CA THR A 68 -41.19 36.78 2.77
C THR A 68 -39.74 36.63 3.20
N GLY A 69 -39.04 35.60 2.71
CA GLY A 69 -37.62 35.36 2.91
C GLY A 69 -36.84 35.38 1.59
N ILE A 70 -35.70 34.68 1.57
CA ILE A 70 -34.85 34.52 0.40
C ILE A 70 -35.08 33.14 -0.19
N TYR A 71 -35.46 33.10 -1.47
CA TYR A 71 -35.66 31.85 -2.21
C TYR A 71 -34.52 31.65 -3.22
N PHE A 72 -33.88 30.49 -3.18
CA PHE A 72 -32.80 30.15 -4.12
C PHE A 72 -33.36 29.29 -5.26
N GLN A 73 -33.41 29.86 -6.46
CA GLN A 73 -33.98 29.19 -7.64
C GLN A 73 -33.15 27.96 -8.06
N HIS A 74 -31.82 28.01 -7.87
CA HIS A 74 -30.90 26.93 -8.24
C HIS A 74 -30.18 26.34 -7.03
N ALA A 75 -30.96 25.87 -6.04
CA ALA A 75 -30.39 25.07 -4.97
C ALA A 75 -30.14 23.62 -5.43
N ILE A 76 -28.89 23.17 -5.24
CA ILE A 76 -28.37 21.91 -5.74
C ILE A 76 -27.73 21.14 -4.59
N VAL A 77 -28.00 19.85 -4.49
CA VAL A 77 -27.23 18.95 -3.63
C VAL A 77 -26.00 18.48 -4.39
N THR A 78 -24.84 18.51 -3.75
CA THR A 78 -23.59 18.02 -4.34
C THR A 78 -23.65 16.51 -4.59
N THR A 79 -24.50 15.79 -3.88
CA THR A 79 -24.76 14.37 -4.07
C THR A 79 -26.24 14.02 -3.85
N PRO A 80 -26.92 13.32 -4.79
CA PRO A 80 -28.35 13.00 -4.68
C PRO A 80 -28.61 11.66 -3.97
N ILE A 81 -28.02 11.50 -2.79
CA ILE A 81 -28.20 10.34 -1.92
C ILE A 81 -28.28 10.80 -0.47
N CYS A 82 -29.33 10.40 0.25
CA CYS A 82 -29.65 10.99 1.56
C CYS A 82 -28.53 10.83 2.59
N SER A 83 -27.83 9.68 2.67
CA SER A 83 -26.74 9.46 3.63
C SER A 83 -25.52 10.34 3.35
N ALA A 84 -25.03 10.39 2.11
CA ALA A 84 -23.91 11.24 1.76
C ALA A 84 -24.29 12.73 1.80
N SER A 85 -25.48 13.12 1.30
CA SER A 85 -25.94 14.52 1.33
C SER A 85 -26.07 15.06 2.75
N ARG A 86 -26.59 14.25 3.68
CA ARG A 86 -26.66 14.62 5.10
C ARG A 86 -25.26 14.76 5.70
N SER A 87 -24.33 13.87 5.38
CA SER A 87 -22.92 14.03 5.77
C SER A 87 -22.30 15.32 5.22
N SER A 88 -22.57 15.67 3.96
CA SER A 88 -22.17 16.94 3.36
C SER A 88 -22.79 18.15 4.08
N ILE A 89 -24.04 18.04 4.53
CA ILE A 89 -24.75 19.07 5.31
C ILE A 89 -24.25 19.15 6.77
N PHE A 90 -23.68 18.10 7.35
CA PHE A 90 -23.06 18.22 8.67
C PHE A 90 -21.66 18.81 8.60
N THR A 91 -20.88 18.38 7.60
CA THR A 91 -19.43 18.63 7.53
C THR A 91 -19.06 19.82 6.64
N GLY A 92 -19.93 20.26 5.74
CA GLY A 92 -19.59 21.27 4.72
C GLY A 92 -18.69 20.74 3.61
N LEU A 93 -18.57 19.41 3.46
CA LEU A 93 -17.66 18.74 2.54
C LEU A 93 -18.41 17.97 1.44
N HIS A 94 -17.76 17.79 0.28
CA HIS A 94 -18.21 16.90 -0.79
C HIS A 94 -18.13 15.41 -0.40
N GLU A 95 -18.92 14.56 -1.08
CA GLU A 95 -18.94 13.10 -0.83
C GLU A 95 -17.56 12.47 -1.01
N ARG A 96 -16.82 12.89 -2.05
CA ARG A 96 -15.46 12.41 -2.29
C ARG A 96 -14.45 12.80 -1.22
N THR A 97 -14.71 13.84 -0.43
CA THR A 97 -13.84 14.23 0.67
C THR A 97 -14.13 13.39 1.88
N HIS A 98 -15.41 13.28 2.29
CA HIS A 98 -15.75 12.55 3.50
C HIS A 98 -15.86 11.02 3.30
N LYS A 99 -15.91 10.54 2.05
CA LYS A 99 -15.95 9.13 1.61
C LYS A 99 -16.95 8.29 2.40
N TYR A 100 -18.12 8.88 2.68
CA TYR A 100 -19.19 8.25 3.46
C TYR A 100 -20.45 8.17 2.63
N THR A 101 -21.01 6.97 2.52
CA THR A 101 -22.27 6.68 1.82
C THR A 101 -22.85 5.38 2.37
N PHE A 102 -23.83 4.78 1.70
CA PHE A 102 -24.31 3.45 2.12
C PHE A 102 -23.22 2.38 2.01
N GLN A 103 -23.30 1.36 2.86
CA GLN A 103 -22.38 0.22 2.91
C GLN A 103 -20.93 0.56 3.31
N THR A 104 -20.62 1.82 3.63
CA THR A 104 -19.37 2.18 4.32
C THR A 104 -19.53 2.01 5.84
N GLY A 105 -18.41 1.96 6.55
CA GLY A 105 -18.35 2.06 8.01
C GLY A 105 -18.74 3.45 8.50
N ALA A 106 -18.41 3.76 9.75
CA ALA A 106 -18.68 5.08 10.32
C ALA A 106 -17.98 6.18 9.50
N ILE A 107 -18.60 7.36 9.41
CA ILE A 107 -17.90 8.55 8.91
C ILE A 107 -16.68 8.86 9.81
N ARG A 108 -15.61 9.36 9.21
CA ARG A 108 -14.38 9.72 9.94
C ARG A 108 -14.65 10.80 10.98
N SER A 109 -14.11 10.62 12.19
CA SER A 109 -14.33 11.55 13.31
C SER A 109 -13.70 12.90 13.03
N GLU A 110 -12.57 12.92 12.31
CA GLU A 110 -11.85 14.11 11.83
C GLU A 110 -12.77 15.10 11.09
N TYR A 111 -13.82 14.61 10.42
CA TYR A 111 -14.82 15.46 9.75
C TYR A 111 -15.99 15.83 10.66
N MET A 112 -16.36 14.97 11.61
CA MET A 112 -17.52 15.20 12.49
C MET A 112 -17.20 16.06 13.72
N GLU A 113 -15.94 16.14 14.13
CA GLU A 113 -15.46 17.05 15.18
C GLU A 113 -15.60 18.53 14.77
N THR A 114 -15.52 18.82 13.47
CA THR A 114 -15.69 20.16 12.91
C THR A 114 -17.08 20.37 12.29
N ALA A 115 -18.03 19.45 12.50
CA ALA A 115 -19.39 19.60 12.00
C ALA A 115 -20.12 20.75 12.70
N TYR A 116 -21.01 21.44 11.98
CA TYR A 116 -21.68 22.64 12.51
C TYR A 116 -22.41 22.43 13.86
N PRO A 117 -23.09 21.30 14.17
CA PRO A 117 -23.77 21.18 15.46
C PRO A 117 -22.78 21.15 16.62
N ARG A 118 -21.63 20.48 16.43
CA ARG A 118 -20.57 20.43 17.43
C ARG A 118 -20.00 21.83 17.70
N LEU A 119 -19.68 22.57 16.63
CA LEU A 119 -19.13 23.92 16.74
C LEU A 119 -20.13 24.91 17.38
N LEU A 120 -21.43 24.79 17.10
CA LEU A 120 -22.46 25.61 17.75
C LEU A 120 -22.58 25.33 19.24
N LYS A 121 -22.59 24.04 19.62
CA LYS A 121 -22.65 23.62 21.02
C LYS A 121 -21.43 24.14 21.79
N ASP A 122 -20.23 24.00 21.22
CA ASP A 122 -18.99 24.55 21.79
C ASP A 122 -19.03 26.09 21.89
N ALA A 123 -19.74 26.77 20.98
CA ALA A 123 -19.98 28.22 21.02
C ALA A 123 -21.13 28.66 21.96
N GLY A 124 -21.73 27.73 22.72
CA GLY A 124 -22.71 28.00 23.77
C GLY A 124 -24.17 28.03 23.30
N TYR A 125 -24.49 27.58 22.08
CA TYR A 125 -25.88 27.37 21.66
C TYR A 125 -26.49 26.17 22.35
N TYR A 126 -27.79 26.22 22.65
CA TYR A 126 -28.56 25.03 22.97
C TYR A 126 -28.94 24.30 21.67
N THR A 127 -28.50 23.06 21.52
CA THR A 127 -28.53 22.33 20.23
C THR A 127 -29.46 21.12 20.31
N GLY A 128 -30.39 21.03 19.35
CA GLY A 128 -31.38 19.96 19.28
C GLY A 128 -31.45 19.28 17.92
N PHE A 129 -31.65 17.96 17.89
CA PHE A 129 -31.90 17.20 16.66
C PHE A 129 -33.07 16.22 16.81
N TYR A 130 -34.02 16.26 15.87
CA TYR A 130 -35.13 15.29 15.82
C TYR A 130 -35.37 14.78 14.41
N GLY A 131 -35.54 13.45 14.30
CA GLY A 131 -35.86 12.77 13.06
C GLY A 131 -34.69 11.98 12.48
N LYS A 132 -34.61 11.89 11.16
CA LYS A 132 -33.64 11.02 10.47
C LYS A 132 -32.24 11.61 10.51
N TYR A 133 -31.35 11.07 11.34
CA TYR A 133 -29.94 11.51 11.33
C TYR A 133 -29.23 11.06 10.05
N GLY A 134 -29.43 9.79 9.64
CA GLY A 134 -29.01 9.28 8.33
C GLY A 134 -27.49 9.08 8.15
N VAL A 135 -26.69 9.35 9.19
CA VAL A 135 -25.23 9.20 9.20
C VAL A 135 -24.81 8.26 10.32
N ASN A 136 -23.97 7.28 10.01
CA ASN A 136 -23.39 6.39 11.01
C ASN A 136 -22.18 7.08 11.65
N PHE A 137 -22.40 7.68 12.81
CA PHE A 137 -21.37 8.30 13.62
C PHE A 137 -21.58 7.92 15.10
N PRO A 138 -20.67 7.14 15.72
CA PRO A 138 -20.81 6.72 17.11
C PRO A 138 -20.86 7.86 18.14
N GLY A 139 -20.30 9.04 17.83
CA GLY A 139 -20.25 10.19 18.74
C GLY A 139 -21.38 11.21 18.55
N LYS A 140 -22.50 10.85 17.90
CA LYS A 140 -23.57 11.79 17.55
C LYS A 140 -24.23 12.45 18.76
N GLU A 141 -24.30 11.75 19.90
CA GLU A 141 -24.83 12.27 21.16
C GLU A 141 -23.96 13.40 21.73
N GLU A 142 -22.68 13.46 21.35
CA GLU A 142 -21.78 14.54 21.77
C GLU A 142 -21.99 15.82 20.95
N GLN A 143 -22.63 15.72 19.78
CA GLN A 143 -22.87 16.86 18.88
C GLN A 143 -24.04 17.76 19.30
N PHE A 144 -24.99 17.24 20.08
CA PHE A 144 -26.21 17.96 20.46
C PHE A 144 -26.39 17.96 21.98
N ASP A 145 -27.18 18.90 22.53
CA ASP A 145 -27.64 18.84 23.92
C ASP A 145 -28.79 17.85 24.07
N VAL A 146 -29.66 17.78 23.06
CA VAL A 146 -30.74 16.80 22.96
C VAL A 146 -30.83 16.23 21.55
N ILE A 147 -30.96 14.91 21.44
CA ILE A 147 -31.11 14.22 20.16
C ILE A 147 -32.10 13.06 20.29
N GLU A 148 -33.01 12.93 19.32
CA GLU A 148 -33.77 11.71 19.10
C GLU A 148 -33.69 11.34 17.61
N ASP A 149 -32.92 10.30 17.31
CA ASP A 149 -32.70 9.78 15.96
C ASP A 149 -33.70 8.66 15.63
N TYR A 150 -34.47 8.85 14.55
CA TYR A 150 -35.44 7.87 14.06
C TYR A 150 -35.73 8.08 12.57
N ASP A 151 -35.96 6.98 11.84
CA ASP A 151 -36.38 6.99 10.44
C ASP A 151 -37.61 6.09 10.25
N ARG A 152 -38.13 5.95 9.03
CA ARG A 152 -39.12 4.92 8.70
C ARG A 152 -38.69 3.55 9.20
N ASN A 153 -39.66 2.79 9.69
CA ASN A 153 -39.44 1.44 10.14
C ASN A 153 -39.57 0.43 8.98
N ASN A 154 -38.43 0.04 8.42
CA ASN A 154 -38.33 -0.93 7.33
C ASN A 154 -38.70 -2.37 7.72
N GLN A 155 -39.04 -2.65 8.99
CA GLN A 155 -39.57 -3.97 9.39
C GLN A 155 -41.02 -4.19 8.96
N PHE A 156 -41.77 -3.11 8.70
CA PHE A 156 -43.17 -3.18 8.28
C PHE A 156 -43.28 -2.82 6.80
N ASN A 157 -43.97 -3.63 6.01
CA ASN A 157 -44.18 -3.39 4.57
C ASN A 157 -45.53 -2.70 4.28
N ASP A 158 -45.99 -1.83 5.18
CA ASP A 158 -47.25 -1.08 5.08
C ASP A 158 -47.16 0.25 5.83
N TYR A 159 -48.31 0.88 6.11
CA TYR A 159 -48.41 2.20 6.77
C TYR A 159 -47.68 2.26 8.12
N ARG A 160 -47.51 1.14 8.83
CA ARG A 160 -46.77 1.08 10.10
C ARG A 160 -45.30 1.51 9.96
N GLY A 161 -44.76 1.52 8.74
CA GLY A 161 -43.45 2.10 8.46
C GLY A 161 -43.34 3.58 8.84
N TYR A 162 -44.44 4.34 8.75
CA TYR A 162 -44.54 5.74 9.17
C TYR A 162 -45.37 5.96 10.44
N TYR A 163 -46.14 4.96 10.87
CA TYR A 163 -47.01 5.00 12.04
C TYR A 163 -46.53 4.00 13.10
N TYR A 164 -45.50 4.38 13.86
CA TYR A 164 -44.99 3.54 14.96
C TYR A 164 -44.54 4.33 16.20
N LYS A 165 -44.45 5.67 16.12
CA LYS A 165 -44.19 6.54 17.26
C LYS A 165 -45.51 6.99 17.87
N THR A 166 -45.54 7.22 19.18
CA THR A 166 -46.75 7.58 19.90
C THR A 166 -46.71 8.99 20.47
N LEU A 167 -47.83 9.70 20.43
CA LEU A 167 -48.09 10.92 21.21
C LEU A 167 -49.32 10.66 22.08
N ASP A 168 -49.22 10.89 23.39
CA ASP A 168 -50.32 10.65 24.35
C ASP A 168 -50.95 9.24 24.30
N GLY A 169 -50.16 8.25 23.90
CA GLY A 169 -50.60 6.85 23.75
C GLY A 169 -51.10 6.49 22.35
N ASP A 170 -51.36 7.47 21.48
CA ASP A 170 -51.84 7.24 20.12
C ASP A 170 -50.68 7.18 19.12
N THR A 171 -50.70 6.19 18.23
CA THR A 171 -49.68 6.06 17.18
C THR A 171 -49.92 7.10 16.09
N VAL A 172 -48.92 7.93 15.83
CA VAL A 172 -49.00 9.04 14.85
C VAL A 172 -48.00 8.87 13.72
N HIS A 173 -48.25 9.57 12.62
CA HIS A 173 -47.30 9.65 11.51
C HIS A 173 -45.98 10.31 11.97
N LEU A 174 -44.82 9.83 11.51
CA LEU A 174 -43.52 10.38 11.88
C LEU A 174 -43.41 11.90 11.68
N THR A 175 -43.97 12.45 10.59
CA THR A 175 -44.02 13.91 10.37
C THR A 175 -44.68 14.65 11.53
N ARG A 176 -45.83 14.15 12.03
CA ARG A 176 -46.52 14.73 13.18
C ARG A 176 -45.70 14.63 14.45
N TYR A 177 -45.04 13.48 14.65
CA TYR A 177 -44.15 13.26 15.79
C TYR A 177 -42.96 14.23 15.79
N THR A 178 -42.25 14.38 14.66
CA THR A 178 -41.15 15.35 14.51
C THR A 178 -41.62 16.79 14.71
N GLY A 179 -42.80 17.14 14.17
CA GLY A 179 -43.41 18.45 14.41
C GLY A 179 -43.67 18.69 15.90
N GLN A 180 -44.22 17.70 16.62
CA GLN A 180 -44.44 17.81 18.07
C GLN A 180 -43.13 17.97 18.85
N LYS A 181 -42.09 17.20 18.53
CA LYS A 181 -40.77 17.35 19.17
C LYS A 181 -40.16 18.73 18.99
N ALA A 182 -40.41 19.38 17.85
CA ALA A 182 -40.02 20.76 17.64
C ALA A 182 -40.75 21.72 18.59
N LEU A 183 -42.05 21.52 18.82
CA LEU A 183 -42.84 22.33 19.76
C LEU A 183 -42.34 22.15 21.20
N ASP A 184 -42.10 20.90 21.60
CA ASP A 184 -41.60 20.55 22.94
C ASP A 184 -40.21 21.17 23.16
N PHE A 185 -39.31 21.06 22.18
CA PHE A 185 -37.98 21.67 22.25
C PHE A 185 -38.06 23.19 22.45
N ILE A 186 -38.95 23.89 21.72
CA ILE A 186 -39.11 25.35 21.84
C ILE A 186 -39.57 25.75 23.25
N ASP A 187 -40.38 24.93 23.91
CA ASP A 187 -40.80 25.15 25.30
C ASP A 187 -39.67 24.90 26.31
N ASP A 188 -38.83 23.90 26.03
CA ASP A 188 -37.79 23.43 26.95
C ASP A 188 -36.44 24.16 26.81
N VAL A 189 -36.29 25.08 25.84
CA VAL A 189 -35.05 25.86 25.68
C VAL A 189 -34.73 26.63 26.97
N PRO A 190 -33.51 26.52 27.53
CA PRO A 190 -33.11 27.30 28.70
C PRO A 190 -33.21 28.80 28.45
N ALA A 191 -33.86 29.52 29.38
CA ALA A 191 -34.09 30.96 29.26
C ALA A 191 -32.79 31.74 28.96
N GLY A 192 -32.85 32.61 27.95
CA GLY A 192 -31.74 33.49 27.57
C GLY A 192 -30.63 32.83 26.74
N LYS A 193 -30.70 31.54 26.43
CA LYS A 193 -29.77 30.89 25.51
C LYS A 193 -30.27 30.96 24.06
N PRO A 194 -29.41 31.31 23.08
CA PRO A 194 -29.75 31.09 21.68
C PRO A 194 -29.75 29.59 21.39
N PHE A 195 -30.59 29.14 20.47
CA PHE A 195 -30.69 27.72 20.13
C PHE A 195 -30.51 27.44 18.63
N CYS A 196 -30.08 26.22 18.32
CA CYS A 196 -30.14 25.66 16.98
C CYS A 196 -30.91 24.33 17.01
N LEU A 197 -32.04 24.28 16.31
CA LEU A 197 -32.88 23.10 16.21
C LEU A 197 -32.84 22.55 14.77
N SER A 198 -32.38 21.32 14.63
CA SER A 198 -32.34 20.61 13.36
C SER A 198 -33.47 19.58 13.29
N LEU A 199 -34.36 19.73 12.32
CA LEU A 199 -35.51 18.86 12.08
C LEU A 199 -35.33 18.14 10.77
N SER A 200 -35.22 16.81 10.82
CA SER A 200 -35.01 15.97 9.65
C SER A 200 -36.20 15.06 9.42
N PHE A 201 -37.09 15.46 8.53
CA PHE A 201 -38.28 14.68 8.20
C PHE A 201 -37.92 13.51 7.27
N SER A 202 -38.35 12.29 7.64
CA SER A 202 -38.30 11.11 6.74
C SER A 202 -39.28 11.20 5.57
N ALA A 203 -40.22 12.13 5.62
CA ALA A 203 -41.14 12.43 4.54
C ALA A 203 -40.51 13.48 3.60
N PRO A 204 -40.86 13.49 2.30
CA PRO A 204 -41.78 12.58 1.59
C PRO A 204 -41.20 11.25 1.05
N HIS A 205 -40.07 10.73 1.54
CA HIS A 205 -39.45 9.53 0.95
C HIS A 205 -40.41 8.32 0.80
N ALA A 206 -40.32 7.61 -0.33
CA ALA A 206 -41.12 6.40 -0.58
C ALA A 206 -40.71 5.22 0.33
N HIS A 207 -41.67 4.48 0.88
CA HIS A 207 -41.45 3.25 1.64
C HIS A 207 -41.33 2.03 0.73
N ASP A 208 -40.15 1.85 0.13
CA ASP A 208 -39.87 0.87 -0.94
C ASP A 208 -40.34 -0.56 -0.67
N GLY A 209 -40.27 -1.04 0.56
CA GLY A 209 -40.71 -2.40 0.93
C GLY A 209 -42.23 -2.59 0.88
N ALA A 210 -43.01 -1.50 0.85
CA ALA A 210 -44.46 -1.54 0.89
C ALA A 210 -45.10 -1.36 -0.48
N PRO A 211 -46.11 -2.18 -0.86
CA PRO A 211 -46.78 -2.06 -2.17
C PRO A 211 -47.36 -0.66 -2.46
N LEU A 212 -47.88 0.04 -1.43
CA LEU A 212 -48.46 1.38 -1.58
C LEU A 212 -47.43 2.51 -1.59
N GLN A 213 -46.19 2.24 -1.16
CA GLN A 213 -45.03 3.15 -1.14
C GLN A 213 -45.19 4.42 -0.28
N TYR A 214 -46.22 5.25 -0.50
CA TYR A 214 -46.43 6.51 0.20
C TYR A 214 -47.55 6.41 1.22
N PHE A 215 -47.30 6.95 2.41
CA PHE A 215 -48.24 6.99 3.53
C PHE A 215 -48.22 8.41 4.09
N TRP A 216 -49.37 9.07 4.16
CA TRP A 216 -49.50 10.46 4.61
C TRP A 216 -50.31 10.55 5.91
N GLN A 217 -50.33 11.73 6.51
CA GLN A 217 -51.18 12.09 7.67
C GLN A 217 -52.67 12.08 7.29
N GLU A 218 -53.59 11.95 8.25
CA GLU A 218 -55.03 11.93 7.96
C GLU A 218 -55.54 13.26 7.38
N GLU A 219 -55.02 14.39 7.87
CA GLU A 219 -55.44 15.73 7.48
C GLU A 219 -55.35 16.01 5.96
N PRO A 220 -54.26 15.69 5.25
CA PRO A 220 -54.16 15.86 3.79
C PRO A 220 -54.94 14.82 2.96
N ASP A 221 -55.63 13.84 3.55
CA ASP A 221 -56.21 12.72 2.80
C ASP A 221 -57.22 13.15 1.71
N LYS A 222 -57.96 14.23 1.95
CA LYS A 222 -58.94 14.78 1.00
C LYS A 222 -58.30 15.58 -0.14
N LEU A 223 -57.03 15.97 -0.03
CA LEU A 223 -56.35 16.73 -1.08
C LEU A 223 -56.25 15.88 -2.36
N TYR A 224 -56.57 16.48 -3.50
CA TYR A 224 -56.42 15.87 -4.83
C TYR A 224 -57.31 14.63 -5.14
N GLN A 225 -58.27 14.26 -4.30
CA GLN A 225 -59.12 13.08 -4.55
C GLN A 225 -59.87 13.16 -5.89
N GLY A 226 -60.45 14.33 -6.21
CA GLY A 226 -61.18 14.59 -7.47
C GLY A 226 -60.36 15.22 -8.59
N MET A 227 -59.03 15.26 -8.45
CA MET A 227 -58.13 15.84 -9.45
C MET A 227 -57.33 14.74 -10.12
N GLU A 228 -57.17 14.81 -11.44
CA GLU A 228 -56.23 13.98 -12.18
C GLU A 228 -54.87 14.68 -12.23
N MET A 229 -53.82 13.99 -11.78
CA MET A 229 -52.46 14.51 -11.84
C MET A 229 -51.99 14.55 -13.29
N PRO A 230 -51.36 15.65 -13.75
CA PRO A 230 -50.78 15.70 -15.10
C PRO A 230 -49.74 14.60 -15.27
N GLU A 231 -49.63 14.05 -16.47
CA GLU A 231 -48.57 13.08 -16.79
C GLU A 231 -47.18 13.66 -16.53
N ALA A 232 -46.23 12.78 -16.24
CA ALA A 232 -44.86 13.20 -16.03
C ALA A 232 -44.30 13.83 -17.30
N ASP A 233 -43.55 14.93 -17.13
CA ASP A 233 -42.82 15.54 -18.23
C ASP A 233 -41.90 14.51 -18.90
N ILE A 234 -41.80 14.54 -20.23
CA ILE A 234 -40.89 13.71 -21.04
C ILE A 234 -40.94 12.20 -20.68
N SER A 235 -42.15 11.65 -20.51
CA SER A 235 -42.42 10.25 -20.17
C SER A 235 -42.40 9.27 -21.36
N ASP A 236 -42.44 9.78 -22.60
CA ASP A 236 -42.43 8.95 -23.82
C ASP A 236 -41.21 8.00 -23.90
N ASP A 237 -41.42 6.82 -24.52
CA ASP A 237 -40.38 5.81 -24.75
C ASP A 237 -39.11 6.36 -25.42
N LYS A 238 -39.24 7.34 -26.31
CA LYS A 238 -38.08 7.92 -27.03
C LYS A 238 -37.05 8.54 -26.07
N TYR A 239 -37.50 9.13 -24.95
CA TYR A 239 -36.60 9.75 -23.97
C TYR A 239 -35.92 8.68 -23.12
N PHE A 240 -36.65 7.66 -22.69
CA PHE A 240 -36.07 6.50 -22.00
C PHE A 240 -35.04 5.80 -22.88
N ASN A 241 -35.37 5.55 -24.16
CA ASN A 241 -34.49 4.86 -25.11
C ASN A 241 -33.23 5.65 -25.46
N SER A 242 -33.20 6.97 -25.24
CA SER A 242 -31.99 7.80 -25.42
C SER A 242 -31.01 7.74 -24.24
N LEU A 243 -31.42 7.18 -23.09
CA LEU A 243 -30.56 7.07 -21.91
C LEU A 243 -29.44 6.03 -22.12
N PRO A 244 -28.28 6.21 -21.47
CA PRO A 244 -27.23 5.20 -21.43
C PRO A 244 -27.74 3.83 -20.97
N LEU A 245 -27.14 2.75 -21.48
CA LEU A 245 -27.59 1.38 -21.20
C LEU A 245 -27.68 1.07 -19.69
N HIS A 246 -26.62 1.38 -18.93
CA HIS A 246 -26.58 1.16 -17.49
C HIS A 246 -27.60 1.99 -16.69
N VAL A 247 -28.13 3.09 -17.26
CA VAL A 247 -29.24 3.84 -16.64
C VAL A 247 -30.57 3.14 -16.95
N ARG A 248 -30.76 2.68 -18.19
CA ARG A 248 -31.98 1.97 -18.61
C ARG A 248 -32.17 0.64 -17.87
N GLU A 249 -31.07 -0.05 -17.57
CA GLU A 249 -31.04 -1.29 -16.80
C GLU A 249 -30.93 -1.05 -15.28
N GLY A 250 -30.79 0.23 -14.87
CA GLY A 250 -30.54 0.60 -13.48
C GLY A 250 -31.77 0.55 -12.56
N PHE A 251 -31.51 0.63 -11.26
CA PHE A 251 -32.50 0.49 -10.20
C PHE A 251 -33.58 1.59 -10.21
N ASN A 252 -33.30 2.75 -10.81
CA ASN A 252 -34.31 3.80 -11.05
C ASN A 252 -35.44 3.35 -11.98
N ARG A 253 -35.13 2.55 -13.00
CA ARG A 253 -36.11 1.97 -13.92
C ARG A 253 -36.95 0.92 -13.20
N LEU A 254 -36.32 0.07 -12.39
CA LEU A 254 -37.03 -0.90 -11.56
C LEU A 254 -38.03 -0.21 -10.63
N ARG A 255 -37.60 0.85 -9.91
CA ARG A 255 -38.48 1.65 -9.04
C ARG A 255 -39.63 2.33 -9.80
N TRP A 256 -39.45 2.66 -11.08
CA TRP A 256 -40.54 3.18 -11.90
C TRP A 256 -41.66 2.16 -12.08
N THR A 257 -41.34 0.87 -12.25
CA THR A 257 -42.35 -0.21 -12.30
C THR A 257 -43.13 -0.37 -11.00
N TRP A 258 -42.56 0.07 -9.88
CA TRP A 258 -43.24 0.02 -8.59
C TRP A 258 -44.23 1.18 -8.41
N ARG A 259 -44.00 2.33 -9.07
CA ARG A 259 -44.68 3.59 -8.75
C ARG A 259 -45.46 4.23 -9.89
N TYR A 260 -45.07 4.02 -11.14
CA TYR A 260 -45.48 4.89 -12.25
C TYR A 260 -45.80 4.16 -13.58
N ASP A 261 -45.66 2.84 -13.66
CA ASP A 261 -45.87 2.06 -14.91
C ASP A 261 -47.33 1.88 -15.32
N THR A 262 -48.27 2.28 -14.48
CA THR A 262 -49.71 2.29 -14.75
C THR A 262 -50.31 3.62 -14.30
N PRO A 263 -51.39 4.11 -14.96
CA PRO A 263 -52.06 5.35 -14.55
C PRO A 263 -52.47 5.34 -13.08
N GLU A 264 -52.95 4.21 -12.55
CA GLU A 264 -53.41 4.10 -11.16
C GLU A 264 -52.26 4.28 -10.17
N LYS A 265 -51.13 3.58 -10.39
CA LYS A 265 -49.95 3.73 -9.54
C LYS A 265 -49.38 5.14 -9.63
N TYR A 266 -49.36 5.72 -10.83
CA TYR A 266 -48.89 7.10 -11.03
C TYR A 266 -49.73 8.11 -10.23
N GLN A 267 -51.06 8.04 -10.39
CA GLN A 267 -52.00 8.91 -9.66
C GLN A 267 -51.85 8.74 -8.14
N HIS A 268 -51.77 7.50 -7.64
CA HIS A 268 -51.58 7.23 -6.20
C HIS A 268 -50.25 7.80 -5.69
N SER A 269 -49.15 7.50 -6.38
CA SER A 269 -47.80 7.84 -5.95
C SER A 269 -47.56 9.35 -5.92
N VAL A 270 -47.94 10.08 -6.99
CA VAL A 270 -47.75 11.53 -7.06
C VAL A 270 -48.64 12.26 -6.04
N LYS A 271 -49.91 11.82 -5.87
CA LYS A 271 -50.81 12.35 -4.82
C LYS A 271 -50.24 12.10 -3.43
N GLY A 272 -49.78 10.89 -3.15
CA GLY A 272 -49.20 10.52 -1.87
C GLY A 272 -47.96 11.34 -1.53
N TYR A 273 -47.05 11.48 -2.49
CA TYR A 273 -45.86 12.33 -2.36
C TYR A 273 -46.22 13.79 -2.02
N TYR A 274 -47.17 14.41 -2.73
CA TYR A 274 -47.61 15.78 -2.43
C TYR A 274 -48.34 15.91 -1.08
N ARG A 275 -49.15 14.91 -0.70
CA ARG A 275 -49.82 14.89 0.62
C ARG A 275 -48.84 14.79 1.78
N MET A 276 -47.75 14.04 1.61
CA MET A 276 -46.68 13.97 2.62
C MET A 276 -45.96 15.31 2.78
N ILE A 277 -45.66 16.02 1.69
CA ILE A 277 -45.08 17.37 1.73
C ILE A 277 -46.03 18.37 2.40
N TYR A 278 -47.32 18.34 2.06
CA TYR A 278 -48.33 19.15 2.74
C TYR A 278 -48.37 18.86 4.25
N GLY A 279 -48.21 17.59 4.62
CA GLY A 279 -48.08 17.20 6.02
C GLY A 279 -46.91 17.87 6.75
N ILE A 280 -45.78 18.10 6.07
CA ILE A 280 -44.63 18.84 6.63
C ILE A 280 -44.99 20.33 6.73
N ASP A 281 -45.63 20.89 5.70
CA ASP A 281 -46.09 22.29 5.67
C ASP A 281 -47.00 22.63 6.87
N LEU A 282 -47.91 21.71 7.24
CA LEU A 282 -48.75 21.84 8.44
C LEU A 282 -47.93 21.93 9.74
N GLU A 283 -46.89 21.13 9.89
CA GLU A 283 -46.04 21.18 11.07
C GLU A 283 -45.18 22.44 11.11
N ILE A 284 -44.72 22.94 9.96
CA ILE A 284 -44.05 24.25 9.87
C ILE A 284 -44.98 25.37 10.34
N ALA A 285 -46.26 25.32 9.97
CA ALA A 285 -47.24 26.31 10.41
C ALA A 285 -47.41 26.28 11.94
N LYS A 286 -47.46 25.10 12.55
CA LYS A 286 -47.52 24.92 14.02
C LYS A 286 -46.25 25.47 14.70
N ILE A 287 -45.07 25.18 14.17
CA ILE A 287 -43.79 25.69 14.69
C ILE A 287 -43.74 27.22 14.64
N ARG A 288 -44.11 27.83 13.51
CA ARG A 288 -44.13 29.30 13.39
C ARG A 288 -45.14 29.96 14.32
N GLN A 289 -46.28 29.30 14.54
CA GLN A 289 -47.27 29.76 15.49
C GLN A 289 -46.73 29.70 16.93
N LYS A 290 -46.06 28.61 17.31
CA LYS A 290 -45.41 28.45 18.62
C LYS A 290 -44.30 29.47 18.89
N LEU A 291 -43.51 29.80 17.87
CA LEU A 291 -42.51 30.87 17.96
C LEU A 291 -43.15 32.24 18.24
N LYS A 292 -44.34 32.52 17.66
CA LYS A 292 -45.08 33.77 17.96
C LYS A 292 -45.62 33.76 19.38
N GLU A 293 -46.17 32.64 19.83
CA GLU A 293 -46.71 32.48 21.19
C GLU A 293 -45.64 32.65 22.28
N THR A 294 -44.43 32.17 22.02
CA THR A 294 -43.28 32.29 22.93
C THR A 294 -42.49 33.61 22.74
N GLY A 295 -42.88 34.46 21.78
CA GLY A 295 -42.19 35.73 21.47
C GLY A 295 -40.82 35.59 20.82
N GLN A 296 -40.49 34.39 20.32
CA GLN A 296 -39.20 34.07 19.70
C GLN A 296 -39.19 34.30 18.18
N ASP A 297 -40.35 34.57 17.56
CA ASP A 297 -40.52 34.70 16.11
C ASP A 297 -39.70 35.83 15.48
N LYS A 298 -39.36 36.88 16.23
CA LYS A 298 -38.59 38.03 15.72
C LYS A 298 -37.09 37.81 15.62
N ASN A 299 -36.56 36.78 16.29
CA ASN A 299 -35.13 36.48 16.33
C ASN A 299 -34.82 35.05 15.82
N THR A 300 -35.80 34.33 15.28
CA THR A 300 -35.62 32.95 14.82
C THR A 300 -35.52 32.88 13.30
N VAL A 301 -34.35 32.52 12.81
CA VAL A 301 -34.09 32.24 11.39
C VAL A 301 -34.54 30.82 11.06
N ILE A 302 -35.28 30.66 9.97
CA ILE A 302 -35.74 29.35 9.48
C ILE A 302 -35.07 29.07 8.14
N ILE A 303 -34.30 27.98 8.07
CA ILE A 303 -33.69 27.46 6.85
C ILE A 303 -34.44 26.18 6.47
N LEU A 304 -34.99 26.10 5.25
CA LEU A 304 -35.67 24.91 4.74
C LEU A 304 -34.97 24.41 3.49
N MET A 305 -34.65 23.12 3.46
CA MET A 305 -34.04 22.45 2.30
C MET A 305 -34.55 21.01 2.09
N GLY A 306 -34.39 20.47 0.88
CA GLY A 306 -34.45 19.02 0.62
C GLY A 306 -33.06 18.38 0.66
N ASP A 307 -32.93 17.11 1.08
CA ASP A 307 -31.65 16.40 1.10
C ASP A 307 -31.23 15.85 -0.27
N ASN A 308 -32.18 15.65 -1.18
CA ASN A 308 -31.98 15.36 -2.59
C ASN A 308 -33.29 15.57 -3.38
N GLY A 309 -33.17 15.68 -4.71
CA GLY A 309 -34.31 15.69 -5.62
C GLY A 309 -34.87 14.28 -5.86
N GLN A 310 -35.86 14.19 -6.74
CA GLN A 310 -36.60 12.96 -7.04
C GLN A 310 -37.20 12.98 -8.46
N PHE A 311 -37.09 11.85 -9.17
CA PHE A 311 -37.88 11.56 -10.37
C PHE A 311 -39.31 11.14 -10.00
N LEU A 312 -40.29 11.77 -10.65
CA LEU A 312 -41.71 11.47 -10.50
C LEU A 312 -42.30 10.79 -11.75
N GLY A 313 -41.47 10.07 -12.52
CA GLY A 313 -41.88 9.40 -13.75
C GLY A 313 -41.23 9.94 -15.02
N GLU A 314 -40.49 11.06 -14.94
CA GLU A 314 -39.78 11.61 -16.09
C GLU A 314 -38.77 10.59 -16.63
N ARG A 315 -38.71 10.46 -17.97
CA ARG A 315 -37.92 9.44 -18.68
C ARG A 315 -38.21 8.01 -18.23
N GLN A 316 -39.39 7.79 -17.66
CA GLN A 316 -39.77 6.52 -17.05
C GLN A 316 -38.80 6.04 -15.96
N LEU A 317 -38.31 6.99 -15.15
CA LEU A 317 -37.47 6.76 -13.98
C LEU A 317 -38.21 7.14 -12.70
N ALA A 318 -37.78 6.55 -11.59
CA ALA A 318 -38.22 6.91 -10.24
C ALA A 318 -37.04 6.93 -9.27
N GLY A 319 -37.09 7.77 -8.25
CA GLY A 319 -36.02 7.83 -7.24
C GLY A 319 -34.98 8.93 -7.52
N LYS A 320 -33.74 8.68 -7.07
CA LYS A 320 -32.61 9.63 -7.01
C LYS A 320 -31.34 9.03 -7.62
N TRP A 321 -30.14 9.44 -7.19
CA TRP A 321 -28.80 8.94 -7.61
C TRP A 321 -28.23 9.44 -8.93
N LEU A 322 -29.07 9.79 -9.92
CA LEU A 322 -28.58 10.28 -11.21
C LEU A 322 -28.32 11.79 -11.18
N MET A 323 -27.44 12.29 -12.06
CA MET A 323 -27.00 13.71 -12.08
C MET A 323 -27.93 14.67 -12.82
N TYR A 324 -29.11 14.20 -13.24
CA TYR A 324 -30.13 15.07 -13.83
C TYR A 324 -30.70 16.04 -12.78
N ASP A 325 -31.13 17.23 -13.21
CA ASP A 325 -31.65 18.28 -12.33
C ASP A 325 -32.82 17.74 -11.47
N ASN A 326 -33.63 16.83 -12.03
CA ASN A 326 -34.68 16.04 -11.33
C ASN A 326 -34.23 15.47 -9.98
N SER A 327 -32.99 15.02 -9.89
CA SER A 327 -32.43 14.28 -8.77
C SER A 327 -31.50 15.14 -7.90
N ILE A 328 -30.88 16.19 -8.46
CA ILE A 328 -29.93 17.06 -7.71
C ILE A 328 -30.52 18.39 -7.23
N ARG A 329 -31.63 18.88 -7.79
CA ARG A 329 -32.21 20.17 -7.37
C ARG A 329 -33.24 19.98 -6.25
N VAL A 330 -33.20 20.89 -5.29
CA VAL A 330 -34.05 20.88 -4.08
C VAL A 330 -34.61 22.28 -3.82
N PRO A 331 -35.69 22.44 -3.04
CA PRO A 331 -36.05 23.76 -2.56
C PRO A 331 -34.99 24.25 -1.56
N LEU A 332 -34.71 25.55 -1.54
CA LEU A 332 -33.96 26.19 -0.46
C LEU A 332 -34.58 27.56 -0.16
N ILE A 333 -35.00 27.74 1.09
CA ILE A 333 -35.58 28.97 1.60
C ILE A 333 -34.82 29.37 2.87
N ILE A 334 -34.39 30.63 2.95
CA ILE A 334 -33.84 31.21 4.18
C ILE A 334 -34.74 32.38 4.58
N TYR A 335 -35.52 32.17 5.64
CA TYR A 335 -36.36 33.20 6.24
C TYR A 335 -35.66 33.76 7.47
N ASP A 336 -35.14 34.99 7.35
CA ASP A 336 -34.60 35.74 8.48
C ASP A 336 -35.56 36.90 8.83
N PRO A 337 -36.32 36.83 9.93
CA PRO A 337 -37.28 37.87 10.31
C PRO A 337 -36.62 39.22 10.67
N ARG A 338 -35.30 39.22 10.85
CA ARG A 338 -34.50 40.43 11.10
C ARG A 338 -34.19 41.17 9.80
N GLU A 339 -34.26 40.47 8.67
CA GLU A 339 -34.04 40.99 7.33
C GLU A 339 -35.38 41.11 6.58
N ASN A 340 -35.96 42.31 6.50
CA ASN A 340 -37.33 42.50 5.99
C ASN A 340 -37.41 42.70 4.47
N LYS A 341 -36.57 42.00 3.69
CA LYS A 341 -36.50 42.14 2.22
C LYS A 341 -36.49 40.80 1.52
N HIS A 342 -37.58 40.50 0.82
CA HIS A 342 -37.64 39.35 -0.07
C HIS A 342 -36.73 39.53 -1.29
N LYS A 343 -36.07 38.45 -1.71
CA LYS A 343 -35.31 38.37 -2.97
C LYS A 343 -35.25 36.92 -3.47
N ASP A 344 -35.45 36.74 -4.76
CA ASP A 344 -35.10 35.52 -5.46
C ASP A 344 -33.63 35.56 -5.90
N ILE A 345 -32.88 34.50 -5.58
CA ILE A 345 -31.47 34.34 -5.95
C ILE A 345 -31.35 33.24 -7.00
N SER A 346 -30.85 33.60 -8.18
CA SER A 346 -30.62 32.65 -9.28
C SER A 346 -29.24 32.00 -9.26
N ASP A 347 -28.34 32.44 -8.38
CA ASP A 347 -27.03 31.80 -8.20
C ASP A 347 -27.19 30.37 -7.65
N MET A 348 -26.21 29.51 -7.97
CA MET A 348 -26.20 28.15 -7.45
C MET A 348 -25.80 28.13 -5.97
N ALA A 349 -26.75 27.77 -5.12
CA ALA A 349 -26.55 27.48 -3.71
C ALA A 349 -26.47 25.97 -3.50
N LEU A 350 -25.57 25.52 -2.63
CA LEU A 350 -25.29 24.11 -2.41
C LEU A 350 -25.72 23.65 -1.02
N ASN A 351 -26.01 22.37 -0.84
CA ASN A 351 -26.25 21.78 0.47
C ASN A 351 -25.05 21.95 1.42
N ILE A 352 -23.82 21.91 0.90
CA ILE A 352 -22.59 22.19 1.67
C ILE A 352 -22.46 23.65 2.12
N ASP A 353 -23.24 24.58 1.55
CA ASP A 353 -23.24 25.99 1.96
C ASP A 353 -24.00 26.20 3.30
N ILE A 354 -24.87 25.26 3.68
CA ILE A 354 -25.73 25.37 4.86
C ILE A 354 -24.93 25.40 6.16
N PRO A 355 -23.95 24.49 6.41
CA PRO A 355 -23.03 24.59 7.55
C PRO A 355 -22.42 25.98 7.74
N ALA A 356 -21.78 26.49 6.68
CA ALA A 356 -21.11 27.78 6.71
C ALA A 356 -22.11 28.92 6.99
N THR A 357 -23.31 28.83 6.42
CA THR A 357 -24.38 29.80 6.63
C THR A 357 -24.87 29.80 8.08
N ILE A 358 -25.07 28.62 8.68
CA ILE A 358 -25.50 28.47 10.07
C ILE A 358 -24.45 29.03 11.03
N LEU A 359 -23.16 28.71 10.81
CA LEU A 359 -22.07 29.23 11.64
C LEU A 359 -21.92 30.75 11.53
N ASP A 360 -22.01 31.31 10.31
CA ASP A 360 -21.95 32.75 10.08
C ASP A 360 -23.13 33.49 10.75
N LEU A 361 -24.36 32.95 10.63
CA LEU A 361 -25.52 33.48 11.36
C LEU A 361 -25.30 33.50 12.88
N ALA A 362 -24.59 32.49 13.40
CA ALA A 362 -24.28 32.37 14.81
C ALA A 362 -23.07 33.20 15.27
N GLY A 363 -22.31 33.78 14.34
CA GLY A 363 -21.04 34.47 14.60
C GLY A 363 -19.93 33.52 15.05
N VAL A 364 -19.97 32.26 14.61
CA VAL A 364 -18.96 31.22 14.85
C VAL A 364 -18.03 31.14 13.65
N GLU A 365 -16.73 30.93 13.91
CA GLU A 365 -15.72 30.79 12.86
C GLU A 365 -16.03 29.58 11.97
N ILE A 366 -15.94 29.78 10.65
CA ILE A 366 -16.15 28.73 9.65
C ILE A 366 -14.81 28.02 9.46
N PRO A 367 -14.72 26.68 9.63
CA PRO A 367 -13.47 25.95 9.42
C PRO A 367 -12.93 26.13 8.00
N GLU A 368 -11.61 26.31 7.87
CA GLU A 368 -10.95 26.44 6.54
C GLU A 368 -11.16 25.20 5.64
N ALA A 369 -11.41 24.04 6.25
CA ALA A 369 -11.68 22.79 5.53
C ALA A 369 -13.04 22.79 4.82
N TYR A 370 -13.99 23.64 5.21
CA TYR A 370 -15.33 23.68 4.59
C TYR A 370 -15.22 24.07 3.12
N GLN A 371 -15.94 23.35 2.28
CA GLN A 371 -15.93 23.54 0.82
C GLN A 371 -17.13 24.36 0.34
N GLY A 372 -18.15 24.53 1.20
CA GLY A 372 -19.26 25.45 1.00
C GLY A 372 -18.93 26.90 1.37
N LYS A 373 -19.76 27.84 0.88
CA LYS A 373 -19.69 29.27 1.20
C LYS A 373 -20.88 29.68 2.05
N SER A 374 -20.69 30.60 2.98
CA SER A 374 -21.83 31.22 3.68
C SER A 374 -22.73 31.98 2.70
N LEU A 375 -24.05 31.78 2.84
CA LEU A 375 -25.07 32.49 2.09
C LEU A 375 -25.50 33.80 2.77
N VAL A 376 -25.07 34.05 4.02
CA VAL A 376 -25.43 35.25 4.80
C VAL A 376 -25.17 36.56 4.04
N PRO A 377 -24.02 36.76 3.35
CA PRO A 377 -23.77 38.00 2.62
C PRO A 377 -24.84 38.31 1.56
N VAL A 378 -25.36 37.28 0.90
CA VAL A 378 -26.42 37.42 -0.10
C VAL A 378 -27.79 37.56 0.56
N VAL A 379 -28.04 36.81 1.64
CA VAL A 379 -29.29 36.87 2.41
C VAL A 379 -29.51 38.25 3.02
N SER A 380 -28.47 38.85 3.62
CA SER A 380 -28.53 40.19 4.23
C SER A 380 -28.42 41.32 3.19
N GLY A 381 -28.32 41.01 1.90
CA GLY A 381 -28.16 41.97 0.81
C GLY A 381 -26.83 42.75 0.80
N LYS A 382 -25.82 42.30 1.55
CA LYS A 382 -24.46 42.88 1.53
C LYS A 382 -23.78 42.62 0.19
N GLU A 383 -23.97 41.41 -0.35
CA GLU A 383 -23.49 40.98 -1.65
C GLU A 383 -24.66 40.70 -2.60
N LYS A 384 -24.44 40.93 -3.89
CA LYS A 384 -25.48 40.66 -4.91
C LYS A 384 -25.48 39.20 -5.38
N SER A 385 -24.34 38.53 -5.26
CA SER A 385 -24.03 37.20 -5.81
C SER A 385 -23.13 36.40 -4.86
N ILE A 386 -23.22 35.06 -4.93
CA ILE A 386 -22.36 34.09 -4.25
C ILE A 386 -20.98 33.99 -4.96
N ASN A 387 -20.83 34.57 -6.15
CA ASN A 387 -19.63 34.53 -6.99
C ASN A 387 -19.17 33.08 -7.22
N ARG A 388 -20.08 32.24 -7.71
CA ARG A 388 -19.85 30.81 -8.00
C ARG A 388 -20.27 30.51 -9.44
N ASP A 389 -19.29 30.19 -10.26
CA ASP A 389 -19.51 29.90 -11.68
C ASP A 389 -19.78 28.40 -11.95
N THR A 390 -18.92 27.52 -11.44
CA THR A 390 -18.99 26.07 -11.66
C THR A 390 -19.09 25.32 -10.33
N VAL A 391 -19.91 24.26 -10.29
CA VAL A 391 -20.06 23.36 -9.13
C VAL A 391 -19.78 21.92 -9.52
N LEU A 392 -19.24 21.15 -8.58
CA LEU A 392 -19.09 19.69 -8.70
C LEU A 392 -20.35 19.01 -8.18
N ILE A 393 -20.84 18.02 -8.93
CA ILE A 393 -21.94 17.12 -8.55
C ILE A 393 -21.48 15.67 -8.72
N GLU A 394 -21.86 14.80 -7.81
CA GLU A 394 -21.36 13.42 -7.79
C GLU A 394 -22.29 12.44 -7.09
N HIS A 395 -22.10 11.17 -7.40
CA HIS A 395 -22.70 10.03 -6.75
C HIS A 395 -21.66 8.90 -6.78
N LEU A 396 -21.06 8.59 -5.63
CA LEU A 396 -19.88 7.71 -5.55
C LEU A 396 -20.18 6.31 -5.00
N TRP A 397 -21.45 6.02 -4.72
CA TRP A 397 -21.82 4.73 -4.17
C TRP A 397 -21.67 3.62 -5.23
N GLU A 398 -20.74 2.71 -4.97
CA GLU A 398 -20.52 1.51 -5.78
C GLU A 398 -21.60 0.47 -5.48
N PHE A 399 -22.61 0.38 -6.35
CA PHE A 399 -23.69 -0.59 -6.28
C PHE A 399 -24.03 -1.13 -7.67
N GLU A 400 -24.20 -2.44 -7.80
CA GLU A 400 -24.30 -3.16 -9.09
C GLU A 400 -25.29 -2.54 -10.09
N ASN A 401 -26.43 -2.05 -9.61
CA ASN A 401 -27.51 -1.52 -10.45
C ASN A 401 -27.70 0.01 -10.34
N ILE A 402 -26.77 0.73 -9.72
CA ILE A 402 -26.80 2.19 -9.65
C ILE A 402 -25.42 2.71 -10.07
N PRO A 403 -25.28 3.23 -11.29
CA PRO A 403 -23.97 3.58 -11.81
C PRO A 403 -23.42 4.82 -11.09
N PRO A 404 -22.23 4.75 -10.49
CA PRO A 404 -21.59 5.92 -9.89
C PRO A 404 -21.24 6.92 -11.00
N SER A 405 -21.42 8.21 -10.73
CA SER A 405 -21.26 9.27 -11.72
C SER A 405 -20.74 10.55 -11.08
N GLU A 406 -20.10 11.38 -11.89
CA GLU A 406 -19.56 12.67 -11.47
C GLU A 406 -19.68 13.66 -12.62
N GLY A 407 -19.74 14.95 -12.28
CA GLY A 407 -19.91 15.99 -13.27
C GLY A 407 -19.75 17.38 -12.71
N VAL A 408 -19.77 18.35 -13.61
CA VAL A 408 -19.73 19.76 -13.28
C VAL A 408 -20.88 20.51 -13.93
N ARG A 409 -21.41 21.51 -13.23
CA ARG A 409 -22.54 22.31 -13.66
C ARG A 409 -22.23 23.80 -13.50
N THR A 410 -22.52 24.58 -14.53
CA THR A 410 -22.61 26.04 -14.48
C THR A 410 -24.07 26.47 -14.61
N ALA A 411 -24.35 27.76 -14.61
CA ALA A 411 -25.69 28.26 -14.89
C ALA A 411 -26.21 27.82 -16.28
N GLU A 412 -25.33 27.77 -17.29
CA GLU A 412 -25.70 27.51 -18.70
C GLU A 412 -25.36 26.10 -19.19
N TRP A 413 -24.46 25.37 -18.54
CA TRP A 413 -23.97 24.09 -19.03
C TRP A 413 -23.91 23.04 -17.93
N LYS A 414 -24.02 21.77 -18.32
CA LYS A 414 -23.75 20.63 -17.46
C LYS A 414 -23.01 19.53 -18.22
N TYR A 415 -22.00 19.00 -17.58
CA TYR A 415 -21.24 17.84 -18.02
C TYR A 415 -21.29 16.77 -16.94
N MET A 416 -21.42 15.51 -17.33
CA MET A 416 -21.30 14.35 -16.44
C MET A 416 -20.70 13.15 -17.17
N ARG A 417 -20.09 12.24 -16.41
CA ARG A 417 -19.61 10.93 -16.87
C ARG A 417 -19.86 9.86 -15.82
N TYR A 418 -19.81 8.61 -16.24
CA TYR A 418 -19.91 7.46 -15.33
C TYR A 418 -18.52 7.03 -14.87
N ILE A 419 -18.37 6.74 -13.58
CA ILE A 419 -17.05 6.54 -12.96
C ILE A 419 -16.44 5.20 -13.41
N ASN A 420 -17.23 4.14 -13.48
CA ASN A 420 -16.74 2.81 -13.86
C ASN A 420 -16.55 2.63 -15.37
N ASP A 421 -17.16 3.49 -16.20
CA ASP A 421 -16.90 3.60 -17.63
C ASP A 421 -16.95 5.07 -18.05
N ARG A 422 -15.77 5.71 -18.06
CA ARG A 422 -15.63 7.13 -18.38
C ARG A 422 -15.80 7.43 -19.87
N SER A 423 -15.94 6.40 -20.72
CA SER A 423 -16.23 6.60 -22.14
C SER A 423 -17.69 7.01 -22.37
N VAL A 424 -18.57 6.75 -21.40
CA VAL A 424 -19.96 7.21 -21.40
C VAL A 424 -20.05 8.53 -20.66
N GLU A 425 -20.48 9.56 -21.38
CA GLU A 425 -20.58 10.93 -20.88
C GLU A 425 -21.72 11.70 -21.54
N GLU A 426 -22.17 12.74 -20.86
CA GLU A 426 -23.29 13.55 -21.26
C GLU A 426 -22.94 15.04 -21.13
N LEU A 427 -23.32 15.84 -22.14
CA LEU A 427 -23.12 17.29 -22.16
C LEU A 427 -24.43 17.98 -22.56
N TYR A 428 -24.89 18.92 -21.74
CA TYR A 428 -26.13 19.67 -21.95
C TYR A 428 -25.88 21.18 -21.88
N ASN A 429 -26.51 21.91 -22.80
CA ASN A 429 -26.67 23.35 -22.70
C ASN A 429 -28.02 23.62 -22.03
N LEU A 430 -28.00 23.98 -20.75
CA LEU A 430 -29.19 24.14 -19.92
C LEU A 430 -29.98 25.42 -20.20
N LYS A 431 -29.39 26.37 -20.92
CA LYS A 431 -30.08 27.57 -21.38
C LYS A 431 -31.04 27.26 -22.51
N ASP A 432 -30.58 26.46 -23.47
CA ASP A 432 -31.37 26.09 -24.66
C ASP A 432 -32.13 24.76 -24.45
N ASP A 433 -31.65 23.90 -23.55
CA ASP A 433 -32.21 22.59 -23.22
C ASP A 433 -32.28 22.38 -21.69
N PRO A 434 -33.15 23.11 -20.98
CA PRO A 434 -33.29 23.02 -19.52
C PRO A 434 -33.86 21.67 -19.07
N LYS A 435 -34.40 20.88 -19.99
CA LYS A 435 -34.92 19.53 -19.72
C LYS A 435 -33.88 18.44 -19.95
N GLU A 436 -32.68 18.76 -20.44
CA GLU A 436 -31.58 17.80 -20.65
C GLU A 436 -31.93 16.66 -21.62
N ILE A 437 -32.51 17.00 -22.75
CA ILE A 437 -33.01 16.02 -23.73
C ILE A 437 -31.90 15.62 -24.72
N ASN A 438 -31.09 16.58 -25.18
CA ASN A 438 -30.15 16.42 -26.27
C ASN A 438 -28.72 16.34 -25.74
N ASN A 439 -28.18 15.13 -25.61
CA ASN A 439 -26.77 14.95 -25.25
C ASN A 439 -25.85 15.43 -26.40
N LEU A 440 -25.07 16.48 -26.13
CA LEU A 440 -24.16 17.13 -27.07
C LEU A 440 -22.74 16.54 -27.08
N ALA A 441 -22.42 15.56 -26.22
CA ALA A 441 -21.06 15.04 -26.08
C ALA A 441 -20.51 14.43 -27.39
N GLY A 442 -21.36 13.74 -28.15
CA GLY A 442 -21.00 13.17 -29.46
C GLY A 442 -20.92 14.20 -30.60
N ASN A 443 -21.34 15.45 -30.37
CA ASN A 443 -21.43 16.46 -31.42
C ASN A 443 -20.10 17.19 -31.62
N SER A 444 -19.54 17.09 -32.83
CA SER A 444 -18.24 17.65 -33.17
C SER A 444 -18.11 19.17 -32.95
N LYS A 445 -19.23 19.91 -33.02
CA LYS A 445 -19.27 21.36 -32.77
C LYS A 445 -18.92 21.74 -31.34
N PHE A 446 -19.19 20.86 -30.37
CA PHE A 446 -19.03 21.13 -28.94
C PHE A 446 -17.79 20.46 -28.34
N LYS A 447 -16.88 19.90 -29.16
CA LYS A 447 -15.65 19.23 -28.68
C LYS A 447 -14.80 20.09 -27.73
N LYS A 448 -14.69 21.41 -28.02
CA LYS A 448 -13.94 22.33 -27.17
C LYS A 448 -14.59 22.47 -25.79
N VAL A 449 -15.90 22.71 -25.76
CA VAL A 449 -16.70 22.81 -24.54
C VAL A 449 -16.60 21.52 -23.74
N LEU A 450 -16.82 20.37 -24.37
CA LEU A 450 -16.71 19.06 -23.73
C LEU A 450 -15.35 18.86 -23.06
N ARG A 451 -14.25 19.21 -23.73
CA ARG A 451 -12.89 19.11 -23.17
C ARG A 451 -12.70 20.04 -21.97
N GLU A 452 -13.13 21.29 -22.06
CA GLU A 452 -13.00 22.26 -20.96
C GLU A 452 -13.77 21.80 -19.71
N PHE A 453 -14.98 21.26 -19.89
CA PHE A 453 -15.77 20.72 -18.78
C PHE A 453 -15.21 19.41 -18.20
N ARG A 454 -14.61 18.54 -19.02
CA ARG A 454 -13.85 17.37 -18.54
C ARG A 454 -12.67 17.78 -17.68
N GLU A 455 -11.83 18.70 -18.18
CA GLU A 455 -10.68 19.22 -17.46
C GLU A 455 -11.11 19.88 -16.15
N LYS A 456 -12.22 20.62 -16.16
CA LYS A 456 -12.77 21.24 -14.96
C LYS A 456 -13.31 20.21 -13.96
N ASN A 457 -13.95 19.15 -14.44
CA ASN A 457 -14.38 18.03 -13.61
C ASN A 457 -13.19 17.36 -12.92
N ASP A 458 -12.14 17.05 -13.68
CA ASP A 458 -10.91 16.43 -13.16
C ASP A 458 -10.20 17.34 -12.14
N GLU A 459 -10.15 18.65 -12.39
CA GLU A 459 -9.60 19.65 -11.47
C GLU A 459 -10.35 19.65 -10.12
N LEU A 460 -11.68 19.73 -10.14
CA LEU A 460 -12.49 19.76 -8.92
C LEU A 460 -12.51 18.41 -8.20
N ALA A 461 -12.57 17.31 -8.96
CA ALA A 461 -12.46 15.95 -8.43
C ALA A 461 -11.16 15.75 -7.64
N LYS A 462 -10.03 16.24 -8.17
CA LYS A 462 -8.74 16.21 -7.50
C LYS A 462 -8.69 17.17 -6.31
N ARG A 463 -9.24 18.38 -6.46
CA ARG A 463 -9.25 19.42 -5.41
C ARG A 463 -9.95 18.96 -4.13
N TYR A 464 -11.05 18.21 -4.29
CA TYR A 464 -11.86 17.76 -3.16
C TYR A 464 -11.60 16.29 -2.78
N ALA A 465 -10.55 15.66 -3.29
CA ALA A 465 -10.21 14.28 -2.91
C ALA A 465 -9.97 14.15 -1.38
N ASP A 466 -10.38 13.00 -0.81
CA ASP A 466 -10.11 12.67 0.60
C ASP A 466 -8.59 12.58 0.85
N PRO A 467 -8.02 13.43 1.73
CA PRO A 467 -6.61 13.35 2.09
C PRO A 467 -6.25 12.08 2.89
N TYR A 468 -7.23 11.29 3.34
CA TYR A 468 -7.06 10.09 4.17
C TYR A 468 -7.40 8.77 3.47
N SER A 469 -7.63 8.75 2.15
CA SER A 469 -7.93 7.49 1.43
C SER A 469 -6.72 6.81 0.82
N GLY A 470 -5.63 7.56 0.56
CA GLY A 470 -4.44 7.05 -0.14
C GLY A 470 -4.73 6.42 -1.51
N VAL A 471 -3.69 5.97 -2.20
CA VAL A 471 -3.80 5.29 -3.51
C VAL A 471 -2.84 4.09 -3.54
N PRO A 472 -3.23 2.92 -4.08
CA PRO A 472 -2.30 1.82 -4.28
C PRO A 472 -1.08 2.21 -5.11
N SER A 473 0.08 1.69 -4.73
CA SER A 473 1.36 2.01 -5.34
C SER A 473 2.24 0.75 -5.49
N GLY A 474 3.49 0.90 -5.95
CA GLY A 474 4.43 -0.23 -6.04
C GLY A 474 3.92 -1.39 -6.91
N LEU A 475 3.25 -1.07 -8.03
CA LEU A 475 2.66 -2.06 -8.92
C LEU A 475 3.75 -2.97 -9.53
N THR A 476 3.48 -4.27 -9.58
CA THR A 476 4.34 -5.23 -10.27
C THR A 476 3.52 -6.22 -11.10
N VAL A 477 4.10 -6.67 -12.21
CA VAL A 477 3.66 -7.85 -12.97
C VAL A 477 4.79 -8.88 -12.88
N GLU A 478 4.53 -10.12 -12.48
CA GLU A 478 5.58 -11.14 -12.25
C GLU A 478 6.64 -10.69 -11.23
N TYR A 479 6.24 -9.89 -10.23
CA TYR A 479 7.15 -9.26 -9.26
C TYR A 479 8.17 -8.27 -9.89
N ILE A 480 7.96 -7.88 -11.15
CA ILE A 480 8.79 -6.90 -11.86
C ILE A 480 8.14 -5.52 -11.75
N ARG A 481 8.85 -4.58 -11.11
CA ARG A 481 8.42 -3.18 -10.89
C ARG A 481 8.35 -2.32 -12.16
N GLU A 482 9.23 -2.60 -13.12
CA GLU A 482 9.35 -1.84 -14.38
C GLU A 482 9.15 -2.77 -15.60
N PRO A 483 7.97 -3.42 -15.73
CA PRO A 483 7.78 -4.48 -16.72
C PRO A 483 7.79 -3.97 -18.16
N ARG A 484 7.74 -2.65 -18.38
CA ARG A 484 7.88 -2.01 -19.72
C ARG A 484 9.25 -2.24 -20.38
N TYR A 485 10.29 -2.56 -19.61
CA TYR A 485 11.65 -2.79 -20.13
C TYR A 485 11.98 -4.25 -20.39
N THR A 486 11.07 -5.17 -20.08
CA THR A 486 11.24 -6.61 -20.30
C THR A 486 10.00 -7.20 -20.95
N LYS A 487 10.04 -8.51 -21.22
CA LYS A 487 8.92 -9.27 -21.77
C LYS A 487 8.42 -10.27 -20.73
N ILE A 488 7.11 -10.28 -20.54
CA ILE A 488 6.42 -11.23 -19.68
C ILE A 488 6.19 -12.53 -20.46
N ILE A 489 6.83 -13.62 -20.06
CA ILE A 489 6.73 -14.91 -20.77
C ILE A 489 5.65 -15.83 -20.19
N ASP A 490 5.02 -15.43 -19.10
CA ASP A 490 3.83 -16.09 -18.61
C ASP A 490 2.56 -15.52 -19.26
N SER A 491 1.64 -16.43 -19.57
CA SER A 491 0.36 -16.13 -20.21
C SER A 491 -0.73 -15.74 -19.21
N LYS A 492 -0.52 -15.98 -17.91
CA LYS A 492 -1.45 -15.65 -16.82
C LYS A 492 -0.73 -14.94 -15.66
N PRO A 493 -0.04 -13.83 -15.93
CA PRO A 493 0.93 -13.29 -14.98
C PRO A 493 0.30 -12.81 -13.69
N GLU A 494 1.08 -12.77 -12.61
CA GLU A 494 0.58 -12.26 -11.33
C GLU A 494 0.79 -10.77 -11.13
N PHE A 495 -0.22 -10.15 -10.53
CA PHE A 495 -0.24 -8.75 -10.15
C PHE A 495 0.00 -8.59 -8.65
N SER A 496 0.81 -7.59 -8.27
CA SER A 496 1.00 -7.19 -6.86
C SER A 496 1.02 -5.67 -6.72
N TRP A 497 0.65 -5.18 -5.53
CA TRP A 497 0.66 -3.77 -5.17
C TRP A 497 0.88 -3.55 -3.67
N ILE A 498 1.39 -2.37 -3.35
CA ILE A 498 1.48 -1.83 -1.99
C ILE A 498 0.16 -1.15 -1.66
N VAL A 499 -0.47 -1.59 -0.57
CA VAL A 499 -1.68 -0.99 -0.01
C VAL A 499 -1.32 0.37 0.62
N PRO A 500 -2.09 1.44 0.38
CA PRO A 500 -1.81 2.74 1.00
C PRO A 500 -1.91 2.68 2.53
N GLY A 501 -1.03 3.41 3.21
CA GLY A 501 -0.95 3.46 4.68
C GLY A 501 -2.28 3.85 5.33
N GLU A 502 -3.00 4.76 4.69
CA GLU A 502 -4.26 5.33 5.15
C GLU A 502 -5.42 4.32 5.15
N ALA A 503 -5.34 3.28 4.31
CA ALA A 503 -6.33 2.20 4.34
C ALA A 503 -6.18 1.29 5.57
N VAL A 504 -4.98 1.27 6.18
CA VAL A 504 -4.54 0.39 7.28
C VAL A 504 -4.55 -1.09 6.91
N ILE A 505 -5.70 -1.61 6.48
CA ILE A 505 -5.91 -2.97 5.97
C ILE A 505 -6.83 -2.88 4.74
N GLN A 506 -6.51 -3.67 3.73
CA GLN A 506 -7.38 -3.86 2.57
C GLN A 506 -8.43 -4.93 2.86
N LYS A 507 -9.70 -4.64 2.63
CA LYS A 507 -10.81 -5.60 2.74
C LYS A 507 -11.20 -6.22 1.39
N ALA A 508 -10.99 -5.47 0.32
CA ALA A 508 -11.26 -5.90 -1.04
C ALA A 508 -10.45 -5.08 -2.04
N TYR A 509 -10.39 -5.55 -3.28
CA TYR A 509 -9.74 -4.85 -4.39
C TYR A 509 -10.51 -5.00 -5.68
N GLN A 510 -10.17 -4.16 -6.67
CA GLN A 510 -10.55 -4.32 -8.06
C GLN A 510 -9.36 -4.03 -8.95
N VAL A 511 -9.06 -4.97 -9.85
CA VAL A 511 -8.01 -4.92 -10.87
C VAL A 511 -8.68 -4.76 -12.23
N LEU A 512 -8.16 -3.82 -13.03
CA LEU A 512 -8.50 -3.67 -14.43
C LEU A 512 -7.29 -3.96 -15.29
N VAL A 513 -7.44 -4.80 -16.31
CA VAL A 513 -6.46 -5.05 -17.38
C VAL A 513 -7.12 -4.73 -18.72
N ALA A 514 -6.44 -3.95 -19.54
CA ALA A 514 -6.96 -3.45 -20.80
C ALA A 514 -6.00 -3.67 -21.96
N SER A 515 -6.57 -3.83 -23.16
CA SER A 515 -5.82 -4.01 -24.41
C SER A 515 -5.21 -2.71 -24.94
N SER A 516 -5.61 -1.56 -24.40
CA SER A 516 -5.16 -0.25 -24.88
C SER A 516 -5.13 0.79 -23.78
N LYS A 517 -4.25 1.80 -23.95
CA LYS A 517 -4.19 2.96 -23.06
C LYS A 517 -5.53 3.71 -23.00
N LYS A 518 -6.23 3.80 -24.14
CA LYS A 518 -7.54 4.45 -24.21
C LYS A 518 -8.56 3.76 -23.30
N ASN A 519 -8.61 2.44 -23.29
CA ASN A 519 -9.56 1.69 -22.46
C ASN A 519 -9.22 1.86 -20.98
N ILE A 520 -7.96 1.68 -20.58
CA ILE A 520 -7.57 1.80 -19.16
C ILE A 520 -7.76 3.22 -18.63
N ASP A 521 -7.51 4.27 -19.44
CA ASP A 521 -7.75 5.66 -19.06
C ASP A 521 -9.26 5.94 -18.83
N ASN A 522 -10.13 5.18 -19.49
CA ASN A 522 -11.58 5.25 -19.34
C ASN A 522 -12.15 4.28 -18.29
N ASN A 523 -11.30 3.63 -17.49
CA ASN A 523 -11.69 2.61 -16.51
C ASN A 523 -12.31 1.34 -17.13
N ILE A 524 -12.01 1.05 -18.39
CA ILE A 524 -12.48 -0.16 -19.08
C ILE A 524 -11.40 -1.24 -19.00
N GLY A 525 -11.68 -2.33 -18.28
CA GLY A 525 -10.87 -3.54 -18.23
C GLY A 525 -11.32 -4.57 -19.26
N ASP A 526 -11.13 -4.29 -20.56
CA ASP A 526 -11.65 -5.15 -21.64
C ASP A 526 -10.96 -6.52 -21.75
N ILE A 527 -9.82 -6.70 -21.09
CA ILE A 527 -9.15 -8.00 -20.95
C ILE A 527 -9.58 -8.66 -19.64
N TRP A 528 -9.57 -7.90 -18.55
CA TRP A 528 -10.01 -8.38 -17.25
C TRP A 528 -10.52 -7.22 -16.39
N ASP A 529 -11.70 -7.39 -15.82
CA ASP A 529 -12.19 -6.62 -14.68
C ASP A 529 -12.53 -7.63 -13.59
N SER A 530 -11.81 -7.60 -12.47
CA SER A 530 -12.05 -8.54 -11.37
C SER A 530 -13.29 -8.21 -10.54
N GLY A 531 -13.92 -7.06 -10.76
CA GLY A 531 -15.00 -6.56 -9.90
C GLY A 531 -14.52 -6.35 -8.46
N ASN A 532 -15.44 -6.44 -7.51
CA ASN A 532 -15.13 -6.29 -6.08
C ASN A 532 -14.72 -7.64 -5.46
N VAL A 533 -13.43 -7.96 -5.49
CA VAL A 533 -12.91 -9.19 -4.89
C VAL A 533 -12.71 -9.01 -3.39
N ARG A 534 -13.51 -9.70 -2.58
CA ARG A 534 -13.43 -9.68 -1.11
C ARG A 534 -12.23 -10.46 -0.59
N SER A 535 -11.05 -9.83 -0.62
CA SER A 535 -9.79 -10.40 -0.17
C SER A 535 -8.83 -9.32 0.33
N ASN A 536 -8.02 -9.68 1.33
CA ASN A 536 -6.90 -8.88 1.81
C ASN A 536 -5.59 -9.23 1.08
N LYS A 537 -5.59 -10.14 0.09
CA LYS A 537 -4.40 -10.38 -0.73
C LYS A 537 -4.09 -9.13 -1.58
N SER A 538 -2.81 -8.78 -1.68
CA SER A 538 -2.29 -7.67 -2.49
C SER A 538 -1.03 -8.06 -3.25
N THR A 539 -0.71 -9.36 -3.23
CA THR A 539 0.43 -9.99 -3.86
C THR A 539 -0.05 -11.31 -4.44
N ASP A 540 0.62 -11.81 -5.49
CA ASP A 540 0.30 -13.10 -6.08
C ASP A 540 -1.16 -13.20 -6.56
N ILE A 541 -1.61 -12.17 -7.29
CA ILE A 541 -2.95 -12.11 -7.88
C ILE A 541 -2.86 -12.50 -9.35
N GLU A 542 -3.07 -13.78 -9.65
CA GLU A 542 -3.11 -14.31 -11.01
C GLU A 542 -4.20 -13.63 -11.87
N LEU A 543 -3.92 -13.48 -13.16
CA LEU A 543 -4.89 -13.01 -14.15
C LEU A 543 -6.15 -13.88 -14.17
N GLY A 544 -7.30 -13.30 -13.81
CA GLY A 544 -8.59 -14.00 -13.78
C GLY A 544 -9.36 -14.08 -15.10
N SER A 545 -8.69 -13.91 -16.25
CA SER A 545 -9.29 -14.01 -17.59
C SER A 545 -8.73 -15.20 -18.38
N GLU A 546 -9.13 -15.32 -19.66
CA GLU A 546 -8.41 -16.19 -20.61
C GLU A 546 -6.92 -15.77 -20.72
N PRO A 547 -6.01 -16.71 -21.06
CA PRO A 547 -4.60 -16.41 -21.23
C PRO A 547 -4.33 -15.25 -22.19
N LEU A 548 -3.34 -14.43 -21.87
CA LEU A 548 -2.93 -13.29 -22.69
C LEU A 548 -2.39 -13.75 -24.04
N LYS A 549 -2.40 -12.85 -25.03
CA LYS A 549 -1.78 -13.10 -26.33
C LYS A 549 -0.28 -12.83 -26.24
N GLN A 550 0.53 -13.60 -26.96
CA GLN A 550 1.96 -13.34 -27.11
C GLN A 550 2.23 -11.99 -27.78
N ASN A 551 3.40 -11.41 -27.50
CA ASN A 551 3.90 -10.19 -28.17
C ASN A 551 2.89 -9.03 -28.19
N THR A 552 2.07 -8.90 -27.14
CA THR A 552 0.97 -7.94 -27.03
C THR A 552 1.18 -7.02 -25.82
N THR A 553 0.92 -5.73 -26.00
CA THR A 553 1.01 -4.74 -24.93
C THR A 553 -0.32 -4.60 -24.22
N TYR A 554 -0.27 -4.59 -22.89
CA TYR A 554 -1.42 -4.42 -22.01
C TYR A 554 -1.16 -3.29 -21.00
N PHE A 555 -2.24 -2.81 -20.41
CA PHE A 555 -2.22 -1.79 -19.36
C PHE A 555 -3.07 -2.25 -18.21
N TRP A 556 -2.64 -2.02 -16.97
CA TRP A 556 -3.43 -2.40 -15.82
C TRP A 556 -3.34 -1.37 -14.70
N LYS A 557 -4.33 -1.40 -13.81
CA LYS A 557 -4.37 -0.58 -12.58
C LYS A 557 -5.26 -1.25 -11.53
N VAL A 558 -5.17 -0.78 -10.29
CA VAL A 558 -5.89 -1.33 -9.15
C VAL A 558 -6.45 -0.23 -8.25
N ARG A 559 -7.60 -0.48 -7.64
CA ARG A 559 -8.15 0.29 -6.51
C ARG A 559 -8.52 -0.65 -5.37
N VAL A 560 -8.59 -0.13 -4.16
CA VAL A 560 -8.82 -0.92 -2.94
C VAL A 560 -9.99 -0.40 -2.12
N PHE A 561 -10.57 -1.29 -1.33
CA PHE A 561 -11.54 -0.96 -0.29
C PHE A 561 -10.84 -1.07 1.07
N ASP A 562 -10.90 -0.01 1.87
CA ASP A 562 -10.33 0.02 3.21
C ASP A 562 -11.13 -0.87 4.19
N LYS A 563 -10.69 -0.92 5.46
CA LYS A 563 -11.36 -1.66 6.55
C LYS A 563 -12.84 -1.28 6.74
N ASP A 564 -13.20 -0.05 6.43
CA ASP A 564 -14.54 0.52 6.55
C ASP A 564 -15.28 0.51 5.19
N ASN A 565 -14.80 -0.28 4.22
CA ASN A 565 -15.38 -0.41 2.88
C ASN A 565 -15.44 0.93 2.10
N ARG A 566 -14.57 1.89 2.41
CA ARG A 566 -14.38 3.11 1.62
C ARG A 566 -13.43 2.83 0.45
N LEU A 567 -13.73 3.43 -0.69
CA LEU A 567 -13.03 3.17 -1.94
C LEU A 567 -11.88 4.18 -2.16
N SER A 568 -10.69 3.66 -2.44
CA SER A 568 -9.57 4.46 -2.92
C SER A 568 -9.78 4.90 -4.37
N GLU A 569 -9.03 5.90 -4.81
CA GLU A 569 -8.86 6.12 -6.25
C GLU A 569 -8.06 4.94 -6.86
N TYR A 570 -8.13 4.81 -8.18
CA TYR A 570 -7.27 3.89 -8.92
C TYR A 570 -5.81 4.36 -8.87
N SER A 571 -4.88 3.40 -8.83
CA SER A 571 -3.48 3.64 -9.13
C SER A 571 -3.29 4.21 -10.54
N GLU A 572 -2.14 4.85 -10.77
CA GLU A 572 -1.71 5.15 -12.13
C GLU A 572 -1.57 3.84 -12.94
N PRO A 573 -1.96 3.82 -14.23
CA PRO A 573 -1.83 2.62 -15.04
C PRO A 573 -0.37 2.22 -15.29
N GLN A 574 -0.04 0.95 -15.07
CA GLN A 574 1.25 0.37 -15.47
C GLN A 574 1.10 -0.38 -16.80
N GLN A 575 2.08 -0.21 -17.68
CA GLN A 575 2.16 -0.90 -18.98
C GLN A 575 3.09 -2.11 -18.88
N PHE A 576 2.71 -3.22 -19.51
CA PHE A 576 3.59 -4.38 -19.72
C PHE A 576 3.39 -4.98 -21.11
N THR A 577 4.33 -5.83 -21.55
CA THR A 577 4.24 -6.49 -22.85
C THR A 577 4.61 -7.96 -22.71
N THR A 578 3.74 -8.84 -23.20
CA THR A 578 4.01 -10.27 -23.25
C THR A 578 5.09 -10.58 -24.30
N GLY A 579 5.86 -11.64 -24.06
CA GLY A 579 6.83 -12.20 -25.00
C GLY A 579 6.32 -13.45 -25.69
N THR A 580 7.24 -14.36 -25.99
CA THR A 580 6.93 -15.72 -26.42
C THR A 580 6.77 -16.60 -25.18
N PHE A 581 5.64 -17.27 -25.08
CA PHE A 581 5.39 -18.25 -24.01
C PHE A 581 6.09 -19.56 -24.36
N GLY A 582 6.64 -20.24 -23.34
CA GLY A 582 7.37 -21.50 -23.52
C GLY A 582 7.23 -22.40 -22.30
N ASP A 583 8.15 -23.35 -22.16
CA ASP A 583 8.11 -24.34 -21.08
C ASP A 583 8.46 -23.74 -19.71
N LYS A 584 9.10 -22.56 -19.66
CA LYS A 584 9.46 -21.82 -18.43
C LYS A 584 8.36 -20.82 -18.07
N VAL A 585 8.15 -20.62 -16.77
CA VAL A 585 7.10 -19.70 -16.25
C VAL A 585 7.70 -18.39 -15.76
N THR A 586 8.98 -18.37 -15.38
CA THR A 586 9.60 -17.15 -14.83
C THR A 586 10.00 -16.14 -15.90
N SER A 587 9.44 -14.95 -15.83
CA SER A 587 9.90 -13.79 -16.61
C SER A 587 11.20 -13.21 -16.07
N GLY A 588 12.20 -12.99 -16.93
CA GLY A 588 13.45 -12.33 -16.54
C GLY A 588 13.31 -10.81 -16.42
N ASN A 589 14.10 -10.18 -15.55
CA ASN A 589 14.16 -8.72 -15.43
C ASN A 589 15.12 -8.09 -16.46
N TRP A 590 15.13 -6.77 -16.55
CA TRP A 590 15.99 -6.01 -17.47
C TRP A 590 17.33 -5.62 -16.83
N PHE A 591 18.33 -5.35 -17.65
CA PHE A 591 19.66 -4.95 -17.20
C PHE A 591 19.84 -3.43 -17.14
N GLN A 592 20.46 -2.95 -16.06
CA GLN A 592 20.84 -1.57 -15.86
C GLN A 592 22.31 -1.31 -16.23
N ILE A 593 22.57 -0.10 -16.70
CA ILE A 593 23.92 0.40 -17.01
C ILE A 593 24.18 1.64 -16.17
N GLU A 594 25.25 1.63 -15.40
CA GLU A 594 25.70 2.77 -14.61
C GLU A 594 27.01 3.33 -15.15
N LYS A 595 27.08 4.67 -15.22
CA LYS A 595 28.27 5.40 -15.68
C LYS A 595 28.96 6.00 -14.47
N ILE A 596 30.07 5.42 -14.07
CA ILE A 596 30.78 5.75 -12.83
C ILE A 596 32.02 6.58 -13.18
N LYS A 597 32.15 7.74 -12.54
CA LYS A 597 33.34 8.61 -12.64
C LYS A 597 34.36 8.24 -11.55
N PRO A 598 35.66 8.49 -11.77
CA PRO A 598 36.66 8.28 -10.73
C PRO A 598 36.35 9.11 -9.49
N VAL A 599 36.41 8.50 -8.31
CA VAL A 599 36.37 9.21 -7.02
C VAL A 599 37.74 9.77 -6.64
N THR A 600 38.81 9.16 -7.17
CA THR A 600 40.17 9.68 -7.07
C THR A 600 40.84 9.60 -8.43
N PHE A 601 41.50 10.69 -8.83
CA PHE A 601 42.23 10.80 -10.08
C PHE A 601 43.56 11.51 -9.83
N LYS A 602 44.67 10.95 -10.31
CA LYS A 602 45.99 11.57 -10.17
C LYS A 602 46.90 11.20 -11.33
N LYS A 603 47.82 12.12 -11.66
CA LYS A 603 48.93 11.83 -12.57
C LYS A 603 50.11 11.30 -11.76
N ASN A 604 50.61 10.12 -12.12
CA ASN A 604 51.77 9.49 -11.49
C ASN A 604 53.09 10.14 -11.98
N PRO A 605 54.18 10.07 -11.19
CA PRO A 605 55.48 10.66 -11.56
C PRO A 605 56.07 10.16 -12.88
N GLU A 606 55.80 8.90 -13.24
CA GLU A 606 56.19 8.27 -14.50
C GLU A 606 55.38 8.74 -15.72
N GLY A 607 54.35 9.55 -15.53
CA GLY A 607 53.55 10.14 -16.61
C GLY A 607 52.20 9.48 -16.89
N SER A 608 51.91 8.33 -16.27
CA SER A 608 50.61 7.66 -16.34
C SER A 608 49.53 8.37 -15.50
N TYR A 609 48.26 8.16 -15.84
CA TYR A 609 47.10 8.67 -15.13
C TYR A 609 46.40 7.54 -14.38
N PHE A 610 46.30 7.64 -13.06
CA PHE A 610 45.63 6.67 -12.20
C PHE A 610 44.22 7.16 -11.82
N ALA A 611 43.25 6.25 -11.92
CA ALA A 611 41.87 6.45 -11.54
C ALA A 611 41.40 5.33 -10.60
N ASP A 612 40.78 5.71 -9.48
CA ASP A 612 40.02 4.82 -8.59
C ASP A 612 38.52 5.17 -8.74
N PHE A 613 37.70 4.21 -9.15
CA PHE A 613 36.25 4.37 -9.29
C PHE A 613 35.49 4.16 -7.96
N GLY A 614 36.21 3.85 -6.88
CA GLY A 614 35.71 3.73 -5.52
C GLY A 614 35.25 2.32 -5.17
N LYS A 615 34.58 1.64 -6.09
CA LYS A 615 34.16 0.24 -5.95
C LYS A 615 34.49 -0.55 -7.21
N ASP A 616 34.71 -1.84 -7.02
CA ASP A 616 34.85 -2.82 -8.10
C ASP A 616 33.50 -3.04 -8.78
N ALA A 617 33.47 -3.09 -10.11
CA ALA A 617 32.25 -3.31 -10.86
C ALA A 617 32.50 -4.11 -12.14
N PHE A 618 31.56 -4.99 -12.47
CA PHE A 618 31.56 -5.73 -13.73
C PHE A 618 31.23 -4.79 -14.89
N GLY A 619 32.25 -4.44 -15.67
CA GLY A 619 32.09 -3.42 -16.68
C GLY A 619 33.22 -3.33 -17.69
N THR A 620 33.21 -2.22 -18.40
CA THR A 620 34.24 -1.82 -19.37
C THR A 620 34.54 -0.33 -19.21
N LEU A 621 35.64 0.16 -19.80
CA LEU A 621 36.07 1.55 -19.69
C LEU A 621 35.74 2.34 -20.96
N ARG A 622 35.10 3.50 -20.79
CA ARG A 622 34.99 4.53 -21.83
C ARG A 622 36.00 5.63 -21.56
N ILE A 623 36.66 6.07 -22.62
CA ILE A 623 37.69 7.12 -22.61
C ILE A 623 37.32 8.20 -23.63
N SER A 624 37.21 9.44 -23.15
CA SER A 624 37.17 10.64 -23.97
C SER A 624 38.60 11.17 -24.14
N TYR A 625 39.19 11.03 -25.32
CA TYR A 625 40.59 11.41 -25.55
C TYR A 625 40.78 12.04 -26.92
N SER A 626 41.39 13.22 -26.95
CA SER A 626 41.70 13.96 -28.17
C SER A 626 43.20 14.01 -28.40
N THR A 627 43.64 13.66 -29.61
CA THR A 627 45.06 13.69 -30.00
C THR A 627 45.27 14.42 -31.31
N LYS A 628 46.48 14.97 -31.51
CA LYS A 628 46.87 15.68 -32.73
C LYS A 628 47.45 14.76 -33.81
N GLN A 629 47.86 13.55 -33.43
CA GLN A 629 48.43 12.56 -34.33
C GLN A 629 47.94 11.16 -33.97
N LYS A 630 48.09 10.18 -34.87
CA LYS A 630 47.80 8.78 -34.52
C LYS A 630 48.82 8.32 -33.49
N GLU A 631 48.33 7.75 -32.39
CA GLU A 631 49.16 7.16 -31.33
C GLU A 631 48.44 5.94 -30.73
N THR A 632 49.16 5.18 -29.92
CA THR A 632 48.62 4.05 -29.18
C THR A 632 48.74 4.37 -27.70
N ILE A 633 47.63 4.37 -26.97
CA ILE A 633 47.62 4.54 -25.52
C ILE A 633 47.57 3.17 -24.84
N ILE A 634 48.24 3.03 -23.69
CA ILE A 634 48.23 1.80 -22.89
C ILE A 634 47.27 1.99 -21.73
N ILE A 635 46.38 1.02 -21.55
CA ILE A 635 45.36 1.05 -20.50
C ILE A 635 45.51 -0.22 -19.67
N ARG A 636 45.61 -0.04 -18.36
CA ARG A 636 45.65 -1.13 -17.38
C ARG A 636 44.41 -1.05 -16.51
N LEU A 637 43.70 -2.16 -16.35
CA LEU A 637 42.59 -2.29 -15.41
C LEU A 637 42.92 -3.35 -14.37
N GLY A 638 42.44 -3.17 -13.14
CA GLY A 638 42.57 -4.20 -12.13
C GLY A 638 41.72 -3.98 -10.88
N GLU A 639 41.60 -5.05 -10.09
CA GLU A 639 40.85 -5.09 -8.83
C GLU A 639 41.72 -4.76 -7.60
N LYS A 640 43.04 -5.01 -7.66
CA LYS A 640 43.95 -4.97 -6.51
C LYS A 640 45.10 -3.97 -6.70
N LEU A 641 45.49 -3.34 -5.61
CA LEU A 641 46.69 -2.49 -5.55
C LEU A 641 47.85 -3.20 -4.85
N LEU A 642 49.06 -2.90 -5.30
CA LEU A 642 50.33 -3.17 -4.62
C LEU A 642 51.12 -1.86 -4.55
N ASP A 643 51.47 -1.42 -3.34
CA ASP A 643 52.19 -0.16 -3.08
C ASP A 643 51.58 1.09 -3.78
N GLY A 644 50.24 1.14 -3.86
CA GLY A 644 49.50 2.26 -4.43
C GLY A 644 49.45 2.31 -5.96
N LYS A 645 49.92 1.24 -6.64
CA LYS A 645 49.75 1.00 -8.09
C LYS A 645 48.91 -0.24 -8.33
N ILE A 646 48.36 -0.39 -9.53
CA ILE A 646 47.65 -1.62 -9.91
C ILE A 646 48.63 -2.80 -9.83
N ASP A 647 48.25 -3.83 -9.08
CA ASP A 647 49.02 -5.07 -9.00
C ASP A 647 48.94 -5.80 -10.34
N GLN A 648 50.03 -5.79 -11.10
CA GLN A 648 50.10 -6.43 -12.43
C GLN A 648 50.23 -7.95 -12.35
N ASN A 649 50.47 -8.50 -11.16
CA ASN A 649 50.50 -9.94 -10.92
C ASN A 649 49.73 -10.26 -9.63
N PRO A 650 48.41 -9.99 -9.60
CA PRO A 650 47.64 -9.97 -8.36
C PRO A 650 47.51 -11.36 -7.71
N GLY A 651 47.78 -12.41 -8.48
CA GLY A 651 47.74 -13.80 -8.05
C GLY A 651 46.33 -14.40 -8.10
N GLY A 652 46.25 -15.73 -8.19
CA GLY A 652 44.97 -16.43 -8.19
C GLY A 652 44.12 -16.12 -9.43
N THR A 653 42.93 -15.59 -9.20
CA THR A 653 41.94 -15.24 -10.23
C THR A 653 41.47 -13.78 -10.16
N ILE A 654 42.14 -13.00 -9.32
CA ILE A 654 42.00 -11.54 -9.26
C ILE A 654 42.40 -10.96 -10.62
N ARG A 655 41.55 -10.09 -11.18
CA ARG A 655 41.67 -9.59 -12.54
C ARG A 655 42.67 -8.45 -12.63
N PHE A 656 43.52 -8.58 -13.65
CA PHE A 656 44.38 -7.56 -14.20
C PHE A 656 44.40 -7.73 -15.72
N THR A 657 44.28 -6.64 -16.45
CA THR A 657 44.46 -6.65 -17.90
C THR A 657 45.20 -5.40 -18.35
N GLU A 658 46.12 -5.56 -19.29
CA GLU A 658 46.75 -4.48 -20.04
C GLU A 658 46.29 -4.58 -21.49
N LEU A 659 45.85 -3.45 -22.06
CA LEU A 659 45.41 -3.37 -23.45
C LEU A 659 45.98 -2.12 -24.12
N LYS A 660 46.15 -2.23 -25.44
CA LYS A 660 46.59 -1.14 -26.31
C LYS A 660 45.39 -0.61 -27.08
N LEU A 661 45.21 0.70 -27.07
CA LEU A 661 44.14 1.38 -27.79
C LEU A 661 44.74 2.36 -28.80
N ASP A 662 44.51 2.09 -30.09
CA ASP A 662 44.89 3.02 -31.15
C ASP A 662 43.89 4.18 -31.22
N VAL A 663 44.42 5.40 -31.11
CA VAL A 663 43.66 6.65 -31.11
C VAL A 663 44.10 7.53 -32.26
N SER A 664 43.20 8.37 -32.77
CA SER A 664 43.43 9.23 -33.94
C SER A 664 42.76 10.60 -33.81
N PRO A 665 43.22 11.62 -34.57
CA PRO A 665 42.63 12.96 -34.52
C PRO A 665 41.17 13.03 -34.96
N GLU A 666 40.67 12.01 -35.68
CA GLU A 666 39.31 11.97 -36.24
C GLU A 666 38.27 11.42 -35.25
N LYS A 667 38.69 10.92 -34.08
CA LYS A 667 37.82 10.28 -33.09
C LYS A 667 38.21 10.71 -31.68
N THR A 668 37.23 11.11 -30.88
CA THR A 668 37.43 11.63 -29.52
C THR A 668 36.86 10.73 -28.43
N GLU A 669 36.02 9.75 -28.77
CA GLU A 669 35.32 8.87 -27.83
C GLU A 669 35.65 7.41 -28.12
N TYR A 670 36.12 6.67 -27.12
CA TYR A 670 36.57 5.30 -27.26
C TYR A 670 35.93 4.39 -26.20
N GLN A 671 35.33 3.28 -26.63
CA GLN A 671 34.98 2.16 -25.78
C GLN A 671 36.09 1.12 -25.93
N ILE A 672 36.69 0.68 -24.83
CA ILE A 672 37.75 -0.34 -24.91
C ILE A 672 37.16 -1.71 -25.26
N ASN A 673 37.92 -2.50 -26.01
CA ASN A 673 37.57 -3.88 -26.32
C ASN A 673 38.35 -4.82 -25.39
N LEU A 674 37.66 -5.40 -24.42
CA LEU A 674 38.24 -6.39 -23.51
C LEU A 674 38.31 -7.76 -24.19
N ILE A 675 39.30 -8.56 -23.78
CA ILE A 675 39.48 -9.93 -24.26
C ILE A 675 38.67 -10.86 -23.33
N PRO A 676 37.78 -11.73 -23.87
CA PRO A 676 37.08 -12.72 -23.06
C PRO A 676 38.06 -13.65 -22.35
N ASP A 677 37.77 -14.00 -21.09
CA ASP A 677 38.57 -14.98 -20.37
C ASP A 677 38.15 -16.41 -20.77
N GLU A 678 39.11 -17.29 -21.02
CA GLU A 678 38.84 -18.67 -21.45
C GLU A 678 38.07 -19.49 -20.39
N ARG A 679 38.17 -19.15 -19.10
CA ARG A 679 37.50 -19.91 -18.04
C ARG A 679 36.01 -19.63 -17.98
N ASN A 680 35.61 -18.38 -18.20
CA ASN A 680 34.22 -17.94 -18.14
C ASN A 680 33.51 -17.95 -19.52
N THR A 681 34.11 -18.63 -20.50
CA THR A 681 33.55 -18.86 -21.84
C THR A 681 33.38 -20.35 -22.17
N LYS A 682 33.56 -21.23 -21.17
CA LYS A 682 33.31 -22.67 -21.30
C LYS A 682 31.81 -22.98 -21.39
N SER A 683 31.47 -24.19 -21.83
CA SER A 683 30.09 -24.60 -22.10
C SER A 683 29.13 -24.54 -20.91
N MET A 684 29.64 -24.58 -19.67
CA MET A 684 28.83 -24.45 -18.45
C MET A 684 28.65 -23.00 -17.98
N ALA A 685 29.47 -22.07 -18.48
CA ALA A 685 29.41 -20.66 -18.10
C ALA A 685 28.14 -20.02 -18.70
N VAL A 686 27.47 -19.18 -17.90
CA VAL A 686 26.34 -18.40 -18.39
C VAL A 686 26.85 -17.31 -19.34
N ALA A 687 26.36 -17.34 -20.58
CA ALA A 687 26.65 -16.31 -21.56
C ALA A 687 26.00 -14.97 -21.16
N LEU A 688 26.74 -13.89 -21.36
CA LEU A 688 26.20 -12.53 -21.24
C LEU A 688 25.26 -12.25 -22.42
N PRO A 689 24.32 -11.30 -22.28
CA PRO A 689 23.49 -10.86 -23.39
C PRO A 689 24.33 -10.38 -24.58
N ASP A 690 23.93 -10.68 -25.82
CA ASP A 690 24.65 -10.26 -27.05
C ASP A 690 24.83 -8.74 -27.17
N SER A 691 23.97 -7.97 -26.49
CA SER A 691 24.07 -6.51 -26.43
C SER A 691 25.19 -5.99 -25.52
N PHE A 692 25.80 -6.85 -24.70
CA PHE A 692 26.86 -6.46 -23.78
C PHE A 692 28.22 -6.54 -24.48
N PRO A 693 29.13 -5.58 -24.21
CA PRO A 693 30.53 -5.80 -24.51
C PRO A 693 31.08 -6.91 -23.61
N VAL A 694 32.28 -7.39 -23.91
CA VAL A 694 33.05 -8.14 -22.91
C VAL A 694 33.25 -7.24 -21.70
N ILE A 695 32.91 -7.75 -20.52
CA ILE A 695 33.08 -7.07 -19.23
C ILE A 695 34.02 -7.86 -18.33
N THR A 696 34.72 -7.14 -17.45
CA THR A 696 35.54 -7.67 -16.36
C THR A 696 35.23 -6.89 -15.09
N PRO A 697 35.35 -7.47 -13.89
CA PRO A 697 35.46 -6.70 -12.66
C PRO A 697 36.76 -5.87 -12.72
N PHE A 698 36.65 -4.58 -12.44
CA PHE A 698 37.77 -3.72 -12.08
C PHE A 698 37.31 -2.56 -11.18
N ARG A 699 38.22 -2.05 -10.35
CA ARG A 699 38.04 -0.82 -9.57
C ARG A 699 38.98 0.29 -10.03
N TYR A 700 40.14 -0.10 -10.53
CA TYR A 700 41.23 0.81 -10.84
C TYR A 700 41.50 0.81 -12.33
N ALA A 701 41.84 1.99 -12.86
CA ALA A 701 42.37 2.15 -14.21
C ALA A 701 43.65 2.98 -14.19
N GLU A 702 44.63 2.60 -14.99
CA GLU A 702 45.83 3.37 -15.25
C GLU A 702 46.00 3.57 -16.76
N VAL A 703 46.22 4.82 -17.19
CA VAL A 703 46.31 5.17 -18.62
C VAL A 703 47.63 5.87 -18.92
N GLU A 704 48.41 5.33 -19.85
CA GLU A 704 49.62 5.93 -20.39
C GLU A 704 49.34 6.50 -21.78
N CYS A 705 49.46 7.83 -21.90
CA CYS A 705 49.23 8.55 -23.15
C CYS A 705 50.16 9.78 -23.24
N ALA A 706 50.39 10.29 -24.46
CA ALA A 706 51.18 11.53 -24.64
C ALA A 706 50.37 12.80 -24.31
N GLY A 707 49.05 12.74 -24.44
CA GLY A 707 48.12 13.83 -24.17
C GLY A 707 47.83 14.02 -22.68
N THR A 708 46.93 14.96 -22.40
CA THR A 708 46.41 15.22 -21.05
C THR A 708 45.06 14.56 -20.89
N LEU A 709 44.83 13.93 -19.74
CA LEU A 709 43.56 13.37 -19.30
C LEU A 709 43.12 14.05 -18.02
N GLU A 710 41.82 14.27 -17.89
CA GLU A 710 41.12 14.71 -16.69
C GLU A 710 40.24 13.58 -16.15
N ALA A 711 39.76 13.71 -14.90
CA ALA A 711 38.90 12.70 -14.29
C ALA A 711 37.61 12.44 -15.10
N ASP A 712 37.03 13.49 -15.69
CA ASP A 712 35.82 13.40 -16.50
C ASP A 712 36.03 12.67 -17.84
N ASP A 713 37.27 12.49 -18.29
CA ASP A 713 37.58 11.76 -19.51
C ASP A 713 37.46 10.24 -19.34
N LEU A 714 37.49 9.75 -18.10
CA LEU A 714 37.38 8.32 -17.80
C LEU A 714 36.01 8.00 -17.22
N THR A 715 35.37 6.94 -17.73
CA THR A 715 34.09 6.46 -17.22
C THR A 715 34.06 4.95 -17.19
N GLN A 716 33.90 4.36 -16.01
CA GLN A 716 33.58 2.95 -15.86
C GLN A 716 32.10 2.75 -16.21
N ILE A 717 31.83 1.83 -17.13
CA ILE A 717 30.49 1.46 -17.57
C ILE A 717 30.15 0.12 -16.93
N ALA A 718 29.42 0.15 -15.82
CA ALA A 718 29.04 -1.01 -15.04
C ALA A 718 27.70 -1.60 -15.51
N TYR A 719 27.59 -2.92 -15.52
CA TYR A 719 26.40 -3.66 -15.94
C TYR A 719 25.91 -4.55 -14.81
N PHE A 720 24.61 -4.53 -14.53
CA PHE A 720 23.97 -5.36 -13.50
C PHE A 720 22.50 -5.61 -13.86
N ASN A 721 21.89 -6.66 -13.32
CA ASN A 721 20.45 -6.84 -13.41
C ASN A 721 19.74 -5.71 -12.65
N TYR A 722 18.49 -5.40 -12.97
CA TYR A 722 17.73 -4.36 -12.26
C TYR A 722 17.87 -4.51 -10.74
N PHE A 723 18.29 -3.44 -10.07
CA PHE A 723 18.52 -3.41 -8.63
C PHE A 723 18.18 -2.03 -8.06
N ASP A 724 17.28 -1.96 -7.09
CA ASP A 724 16.97 -0.72 -6.38
C ASP A 724 17.84 -0.57 -5.14
N TYR A 725 18.93 0.20 -5.27
CA TYR A 725 19.85 0.43 -4.16
C TYR A 725 19.21 1.19 -2.98
N SER A 726 18.07 1.85 -3.17
CA SER A 726 17.37 2.60 -2.12
C SER A 726 16.33 1.76 -1.35
N ALA A 727 16.04 0.55 -1.80
CA ALA A 727 14.99 -0.31 -1.23
C ALA A 727 15.25 -0.72 0.23
N SER A 728 16.52 -0.74 0.64
CA SER A 728 16.96 -1.14 1.98
C SER A 728 18.00 -0.18 2.56
N SER A 729 18.12 -0.15 3.88
CA SER A 729 19.20 0.55 4.59
C SER A 729 19.48 -0.11 5.92
N PHE A 730 20.68 0.10 6.44
CA PHE A 730 21.07 -0.33 7.78
C PHE A 730 22.10 0.63 8.35
N SER A 731 22.00 0.89 9.65
CA SER A 731 23.05 1.56 10.42
C SER A 731 23.05 1.09 11.87
N SER A 732 24.18 1.25 12.55
CA SER A 732 24.34 0.88 13.95
C SER A 732 25.42 1.70 14.64
N SER A 733 25.53 1.52 15.96
CA SER A 733 26.63 2.07 16.77
C SER A 733 27.98 1.38 16.57
N ASP A 734 28.06 0.34 15.73
CA ASP A 734 29.29 -0.36 15.38
C ASP A 734 29.69 -0.06 13.93
N ASP A 735 30.79 0.68 13.76
CA ASP A 735 31.25 1.13 12.45
C ASP A 735 31.76 -0.02 11.56
N ILE A 736 32.26 -1.11 12.15
CA ILE A 736 32.70 -2.28 11.38
C ILE A 736 31.49 -2.98 10.80
N LEU A 737 30.44 -3.20 11.61
CA LEU A 737 29.21 -3.82 11.15
C LEU A 737 28.57 -3.01 10.01
N ASN A 738 28.57 -1.68 10.11
CA ASN A 738 28.05 -0.79 9.07
C ASN A 738 28.80 -0.99 7.73
N GLN A 739 30.13 -1.03 7.78
CA GLN A 739 30.97 -1.24 6.59
C GLN A 739 30.79 -2.65 6.00
N VAL A 740 30.73 -3.67 6.86
CA VAL A 740 30.51 -5.06 6.44
C VAL A 740 29.16 -5.20 5.73
N TRP A 741 28.09 -4.65 6.31
CA TRP A 741 26.77 -4.72 5.69
C TRP A 741 26.73 -3.99 4.34
N GLU A 742 27.33 -2.80 4.23
CA GLU A 742 27.38 -2.03 2.97
C GLU A 742 28.15 -2.77 1.86
N MET A 743 29.29 -3.39 2.18
CA MET A 743 30.02 -4.25 1.22
C MET A 743 29.13 -5.43 0.77
N CYS A 744 28.47 -6.09 1.71
CA CYS A 744 27.64 -7.25 1.44
C CYS A 744 26.41 -6.90 0.59
N LYS A 745 25.75 -5.76 0.87
CA LYS A 745 24.65 -5.23 0.04
C LYS A 745 25.14 -4.90 -1.36
N TYR A 746 26.25 -4.17 -1.48
CA TYR A 746 26.81 -3.84 -2.79
C TYR A 746 27.17 -5.06 -3.62
N SER A 747 27.65 -6.13 -2.96
CA SER A 747 27.96 -7.39 -3.62
C SER A 747 26.76 -7.97 -4.38
N GLN A 748 25.54 -7.88 -3.81
CA GLN A 748 24.33 -8.38 -4.47
C GLN A 748 24.04 -7.65 -5.79
N LYS A 749 24.25 -6.34 -5.80
CA LYS A 749 24.11 -5.52 -7.00
C LYS A 749 25.17 -5.89 -8.03
N ALA A 750 26.45 -5.83 -7.64
CA ALA A 750 27.57 -5.97 -8.54
C ALA A 750 27.64 -7.34 -9.22
N THR A 751 27.33 -8.42 -8.51
CA THR A 751 27.42 -9.80 -9.05
C THR A 751 26.18 -10.24 -9.84
N SER A 752 25.15 -9.39 -9.97
CA SER A 752 23.92 -9.71 -10.72
C SER A 752 24.04 -9.57 -12.24
N PHE A 753 25.21 -9.17 -12.74
CA PHE A 753 25.50 -8.84 -14.15
C PHE A 753 25.14 -9.92 -15.19
N ALA A 754 25.08 -11.18 -14.79
CA ALA A 754 24.74 -12.29 -15.68
C ALA A 754 23.22 -12.54 -15.80
N GLY A 755 22.39 -11.92 -14.96
CA GLY A 755 20.95 -12.21 -14.88
C GLY A 755 20.62 -13.61 -14.36
N TYR A 756 21.59 -14.21 -13.66
CA TYR A 756 21.52 -15.45 -12.88
C TYR A 756 22.48 -15.29 -11.69
N TYR A 757 22.26 -16.02 -10.59
CA TYR A 757 23.26 -16.08 -9.53
C TYR A 757 24.41 -16.99 -9.95
N VAL A 758 25.60 -16.40 -10.11
CA VAL A 758 26.83 -17.09 -10.54
C VAL A 758 27.93 -16.94 -9.48
N ASP A 759 28.97 -17.77 -9.56
CA ASP A 759 30.16 -17.78 -8.69
C ASP A 759 31.10 -16.57 -8.82
N GLY A 760 30.71 -15.54 -9.57
CA GLY A 760 31.53 -14.37 -9.89
C GLY A 760 32.16 -14.46 -11.28
N ASP A 761 33.33 -13.83 -11.47
CA ASP A 761 33.91 -13.70 -12.81
C ASP A 761 34.68 -14.94 -13.31
N ARG A 762 35.15 -15.81 -12.41
CA ARG A 762 36.09 -16.89 -12.78
C ARG A 762 35.46 -17.95 -13.67
N GLU A 763 34.33 -18.52 -13.24
CA GLU A 763 33.67 -19.59 -14.00
C GLU A 763 32.35 -19.10 -14.60
N ARG A 764 31.68 -18.14 -13.95
CA ARG A 764 30.34 -17.64 -14.29
C ARG A 764 29.31 -18.78 -14.33
N ILE A 765 29.42 -19.71 -13.39
CA ILE A 765 28.57 -20.89 -13.28
C ILE A 765 27.61 -20.69 -12.09
N PRO A 766 26.30 -20.92 -12.27
CA PRO A 766 25.38 -21.04 -11.15
C PRO A 766 25.65 -22.32 -10.35
N TYR A 767 25.81 -22.18 -9.03
CA TYR A 767 25.88 -23.28 -8.08
C TYR A 767 24.77 -23.14 -7.04
N GLU A 768 24.13 -24.25 -6.65
CA GLU A 768 22.89 -24.25 -5.87
C GLU A 768 23.07 -23.64 -4.47
N ALA A 769 24.20 -23.92 -3.80
CA ALA A 769 24.51 -23.34 -2.49
C ALA A 769 24.75 -21.83 -2.57
N ASP A 770 25.54 -21.40 -3.55
CA ASP A 770 25.87 -20.00 -3.82
C ASP A 770 24.59 -19.21 -4.10
N ALA A 771 23.74 -19.75 -4.97
CA ALA A 771 22.45 -19.18 -5.31
C ALA A 771 21.52 -19.08 -4.10
N TYR A 772 21.54 -20.05 -3.18
CA TYR A 772 20.73 -19.97 -1.95
C TYR A 772 21.17 -18.83 -1.05
N LEU A 773 22.48 -18.69 -0.82
CA LEU A 773 23.03 -17.57 -0.03
C LEU A 773 22.78 -16.23 -0.73
N ASN A 774 22.94 -16.18 -2.06
CA ASN A 774 22.66 -14.99 -2.86
C ASN A 774 21.18 -14.63 -2.84
N GLN A 775 20.26 -15.60 -2.89
CA GLN A 775 18.81 -15.37 -2.83
C GLN A 775 18.44 -14.73 -1.48
N LEU A 776 18.91 -15.32 -0.37
CA LEU A 776 18.66 -14.81 0.97
C LEU A 776 19.17 -13.37 1.14
N SER A 777 20.39 -13.10 0.67
CA SER A 777 21.01 -11.77 0.70
C SER A 777 20.29 -10.79 -0.21
N HIS A 778 19.99 -11.15 -1.45
CA HIS A 778 19.31 -10.28 -2.40
C HIS A 778 17.90 -9.91 -1.90
N TYR A 779 17.08 -10.88 -1.49
CA TYR A 779 15.72 -10.64 -0.97
C TYR A 779 15.67 -9.82 0.33
N SER A 780 16.80 -9.70 1.02
CA SER A 780 16.91 -8.89 2.23
C SER A 780 17.31 -7.43 1.96
N VAL A 781 17.83 -7.14 0.75
CA VAL A 781 18.32 -5.81 0.38
C VAL A 781 17.60 -5.18 -0.80
N ASP A 782 16.83 -5.96 -1.56
CA ASP A 782 15.93 -5.52 -2.62
C ASP A 782 14.69 -6.42 -2.68
N ASN A 783 13.58 -5.94 -3.24
CA ASN A 783 12.37 -6.73 -3.54
C ASN A 783 12.29 -7.08 -5.04
N GLU A 784 13.42 -7.49 -5.61
CA GLU A 784 13.55 -8.06 -6.95
C GLU A 784 13.66 -9.59 -6.85
N TYR A 785 12.71 -10.32 -7.42
CA TYR A 785 12.58 -11.77 -7.23
C TYR A 785 12.89 -12.58 -8.50
N ALA A 786 12.93 -11.95 -9.67
CA ALA A 786 13.00 -12.65 -10.95
C ALA A 786 14.34 -13.36 -11.17
N ILE A 787 15.47 -12.76 -10.78
CA ILE A 787 16.79 -13.40 -10.94
C ILE A 787 16.88 -14.73 -10.18
N ALA A 788 16.33 -14.77 -8.97
CA ALA A 788 16.30 -15.97 -8.14
C ALA A 788 15.42 -17.04 -8.77
N ARG A 789 14.16 -16.71 -9.11
CA ARG A 789 13.21 -17.65 -9.74
C ARG A 789 13.77 -18.24 -11.03
N LYS A 790 14.43 -17.43 -11.85
CA LYS A 790 15.07 -17.86 -13.10
C LYS A 790 16.25 -18.81 -12.82
N THR A 791 17.03 -18.52 -11.78
CA THR A 791 18.13 -19.39 -11.34
C THR A 791 17.61 -20.71 -10.74
N ILE A 792 16.46 -20.69 -10.06
CA ILE A 792 15.79 -21.89 -9.57
C ILE A 792 15.41 -22.82 -10.74
N GLU A 793 14.74 -22.29 -11.76
CA GLU A 793 14.38 -23.08 -12.95
C GLU A 793 15.60 -23.59 -13.72
N TYR A 794 16.74 -22.91 -13.63
CA TYR A 794 18.01 -23.34 -14.23
C TYR A 794 18.54 -24.62 -13.58
N PHE A 795 18.50 -24.74 -12.24
CA PHE A 795 18.99 -25.93 -11.52
C PHE A 795 18.15 -27.20 -11.72
N MET A 796 16.93 -27.04 -12.22
CA MET A 796 16.11 -28.18 -12.63
C MET A 796 16.67 -28.85 -13.89
N ASP A 797 17.33 -28.08 -14.77
CA ASP A 797 17.89 -28.57 -16.03
C ASP A 797 19.42 -28.81 -15.95
N TYR A 798 20.12 -28.07 -15.10
CA TYR A 798 21.58 -28.04 -15.01
C TYR A 798 22.06 -28.29 -13.57
N PRO A 799 21.89 -29.52 -13.02
CA PRO A 799 22.40 -29.86 -11.70
C PRO A 799 23.93 -29.84 -11.63
N THR A 800 24.44 -29.61 -10.42
CA THR A 800 25.87 -29.72 -10.14
C THR A 800 26.20 -30.83 -9.12
N TRP A 801 27.48 -31.19 -9.04
CA TRP A 801 27.93 -32.47 -8.48
C TRP A 801 27.88 -32.64 -6.94
N PRO A 802 27.91 -31.60 -6.07
CA PRO A 802 27.93 -31.84 -4.63
C PRO A 802 26.59 -32.37 -4.09
N THR A 803 26.66 -33.31 -3.14
CA THR A 803 25.48 -33.97 -2.56
C THR A 803 24.51 -32.95 -1.96
N GLU A 804 25.02 -32.09 -1.08
CA GLU A 804 24.22 -31.09 -0.36
C GLU A 804 23.68 -30.00 -1.27
N TRP A 805 24.32 -29.71 -2.41
CA TRP A 805 23.87 -28.66 -3.33
C TRP A 805 22.54 -29.05 -3.97
N GLN A 806 22.31 -30.34 -4.24
CA GLN A 806 20.98 -30.82 -4.65
C GLN A 806 19.91 -30.55 -3.58
N LEU A 807 20.27 -30.66 -2.29
CA LEU A 807 19.38 -30.38 -1.16
C LEU A 807 19.11 -28.88 -0.95
N HIS A 808 19.87 -27.97 -1.58
CA HIS A 808 19.59 -26.53 -1.53
C HIS A 808 18.44 -26.13 -2.46
N VAL A 809 18.12 -26.93 -3.49
CA VAL A 809 17.05 -26.62 -4.43
C VAL A 809 15.71 -26.48 -3.69
N ALA A 810 15.36 -27.40 -2.78
CA ALA A 810 14.13 -27.25 -2.00
C ALA A 810 14.15 -26.01 -1.08
N LEU A 811 15.32 -25.64 -0.54
CA LEU A 811 15.46 -24.41 0.26
C LEU A 811 15.20 -23.16 -0.59
N LEU A 812 15.72 -23.12 -1.81
CA LEU A 812 15.50 -22.01 -2.75
C LEU A 812 14.01 -21.81 -3.08
N PHE A 813 13.30 -22.90 -3.40
CA PHE A 813 11.86 -22.89 -3.63
C PHE A 813 11.10 -22.39 -2.40
N TYR A 814 11.50 -22.85 -1.21
CA TYR A 814 10.82 -22.49 0.03
C TYR A 814 10.98 -21.00 0.34
N GLN A 815 12.17 -20.42 0.14
CA GLN A 815 12.36 -19.00 0.37
C GLN A 815 11.65 -18.14 -0.68
N ASP A 816 11.61 -18.56 -1.95
CA ASP A 816 10.81 -17.88 -2.98
C ASP A 816 9.33 -17.81 -2.56
N TYR A 817 8.74 -18.95 -2.19
CA TYR A 817 7.37 -19.01 -1.69
C TYR A 817 7.14 -18.15 -0.44
N MET A 818 8.02 -18.22 0.56
CA MET A 818 7.85 -17.47 1.79
C MET A 818 7.92 -15.95 1.57
N TYR A 819 8.74 -15.48 0.63
CA TYR A 819 8.89 -14.05 0.34
C TYR A 819 7.83 -13.52 -0.64
N THR A 820 7.37 -14.33 -1.59
CA THR A 820 6.45 -13.88 -2.65
C THR A 820 4.99 -14.29 -2.41
N GLY A 821 4.78 -15.44 -1.76
CA GLY A 821 3.48 -16.11 -1.67
C GLY A 821 3.17 -17.04 -2.84
N ASN A 822 3.98 -17.01 -3.90
CA ASN A 822 3.71 -17.65 -5.19
C ASN A 822 3.96 -19.15 -5.18
N THR A 823 3.03 -19.91 -5.75
CA THR A 823 3.08 -21.38 -5.78
C THR A 823 3.44 -21.97 -7.14
N GLU A 824 3.53 -21.19 -8.21
CA GLU A 824 3.69 -21.72 -9.58
C GLU A 824 4.91 -22.62 -9.75
N LEU A 825 6.07 -22.20 -9.20
CA LEU A 825 7.28 -23.01 -9.27
C LEU A 825 7.06 -24.35 -8.55
N ILE A 826 6.46 -24.32 -7.36
CA ILE A 826 6.16 -25.52 -6.58
C ILE A 826 5.23 -26.43 -7.39
N GLU A 827 4.12 -25.92 -7.90
CA GLU A 827 3.13 -26.67 -8.67
C GLU A 827 3.75 -27.36 -9.88
N LYS A 828 4.59 -26.64 -10.61
CA LYS A 828 5.24 -27.14 -11.82
C LYS A 828 6.33 -28.18 -11.56
N TYR A 829 7.15 -27.98 -10.54
CA TYR A 829 8.36 -28.79 -10.31
C TYR A 829 8.25 -29.76 -9.13
N TYR A 830 7.09 -29.86 -8.47
CA TYR A 830 6.90 -30.70 -7.27
C TYR A 830 7.43 -32.13 -7.43
N GLU A 831 7.07 -32.80 -8.53
CA GLU A 831 7.47 -34.20 -8.78
C GLU A 831 8.99 -34.33 -9.03
N PRO A 832 9.61 -33.57 -9.98
CA PRO A 832 11.06 -33.53 -10.12
C PRO A 832 11.82 -33.15 -8.84
N LEU A 833 11.26 -32.24 -8.03
CA LEU A 833 11.91 -31.75 -6.82
C LEU A 833 12.09 -32.86 -5.77
N LYS A 834 11.21 -33.87 -5.73
CA LYS A 834 11.37 -35.03 -4.83
C LYS A 834 12.72 -35.72 -5.04
N TYR A 835 13.21 -35.83 -6.28
CA TYR A 835 14.51 -36.44 -6.55
C TYR A 835 15.67 -35.61 -6.00
N LYS A 836 15.57 -34.27 -6.06
CA LYS A 836 16.57 -33.34 -5.51
C LYS A 836 16.71 -33.45 -3.98
N THR A 837 15.67 -33.92 -3.28
CA THR A 837 15.74 -34.19 -1.83
C THR A 837 16.57 -35.41 -1.46
N LEU A 838 17.01 -36.19 -2.45
CA LEU A 838 17.79 -37.42 -2.30
C LEU A 838 17.12 -38.48 -1.41
N MET A 839 15.80 -38.41 -1.21
CA MET A 839 15.06 -39.34 -0.35
C MET A 839 15.16 -40.81 -0.79
N GLU A 840 15.40 -41.08 -2.08
CA GLU A 840 15.64 -42.45 -2.60
C GLU A 840 17.01 -43.01 -2.19
N LEU A 841 17.93 -42.17 -1.69
CA LEU A 841 19.24 -42.57 -1.17
C LEU A 841 19.20 -42.93 0.32
N GLU A 842 17.99 -43.18 0.88
CA GLU A 842 17.84 -43.74 2.23
C GLU A 842 18.71 -45.00 2.37
N TYR A 843 19.49 -45.03 3.46
CA TYR A 843 20.50 -46.05 3.72
C TYR A 843 20.23 -46.72 5.08
N LYS A 844 21.04 -46.47 6.11
CA LYS A 844 20.82 -47.03 7.46
C LYS A 844 20.11 -46.03 8.35
N HIS A 845 19.32 -46.54 9.30
CA HIS A 845 18.63 -45.74 10.33
C HIS A 845 17.68 -44.66 9.77
N GLY A 846 17.18 -44.81 8.54
CA GLY A 846 16.34 -43.80 7.89
C GLY A 846 17.08 -42.52 7.50
N LEU A 847 18.42 -42.56 7.47
CA LEU A 847 19.32 -41.48 7.06
C LEU A 847 19.79 -41.73 5.62
N ILE A 848 20.09 -40.66 4.87
CA ILE A 848 20.57 -40.76 3.48
C ILE A 848 22.10 -40.83 3.41
N SER A 849 22.60 -41.44 2.33
CA SER A 849 24.04 -41.60 2.09
C SER A 849 24.37 -41.73 0.61
N THR A 850 25.51 -41.15 0.19
CA THR A 850 26.13 -41.39 -1.11
C THR A 850 26.66 -42.81 -1.30
N HIS A 851 26.71 -43.61 -0.22
CA HIS A 851 27.06 -45.03 -0.27
C HIS A 851 25.82 -45.92 -0.47
N SER A 852 24.63 -45.34 -0.64
CA SER A 852 23.42 -46.09 -0.96
C SER A 852 23.58 -46.83 -2.31
N PRO A 853 23.18 -48.11 -2.41
CA PRO A 853 23.19 -48.83 -3.67
C PRO A 853 22.26 -48.21 -4.73
N ASN A 854 21.34 -47.33 -4.31
CA ASN A 854 20.44 -46.60 -5.20
C ASN A 854 21.14 -45.44 -5.92
N LEU A 855 22.36 -45.04 -5.53
CA LEU A 855 23.15 -44.05 -6.26
C LEU A 855 23.76 -44.68 -7.53
N ASN A 856 22.93 -44.84 -8.54
CA ASN A 856 23.25 -45.46 -9.82
C ASN A 856 22.90 -44.53 -11.00
N GLY A 857 23.16 -44.97 -12.23
CA GLY A 857 22.94 -44.14 -13.43
C GLY A 857 21.48 -43.74 -13.65
N GLU A 858 20.53 -44.59 -13.25
CA GLU A 858 19.09 -44.29 -13.34
C GLU A 858 18.72 -43.14 -12.39
N PHE A 859 19.22 -43.18 -11.15
CA PHE A 859 18.99 -42.09 -10.20
C PHE A 859 19.68 -40.78 -10.63
N MET A 860 20.89 -40.85 -11.17
CA MET A 860 21.57 -39.67 -11.73
C MET A 860 20.79 -39.04 -12.89
N ALA A 861 20.14 -39.85 -13.74
CA ALA A 861 19.24 -39.36 -14.78
C ALA A 861 18.00 -38.65 -14.18
N LYS A 862 17.38 -39.21 -13.13
CA LYS A 862 16.28 -38.56 -12.40
C LYS A 862 16.69 -37.22 -11.78
N LEU A 863 17.94 -37.08 -11.35
CA LEU A 863 18.50 -35.82 -10.82
C LEU A 863 18.73 -34.75 -11.90
N GLY A 864 18.65 -35.10 -13.18
CA GLY A 864 18.86 -34.19 -14.31
C GLY A 864 20.29 -34.17 -14.86
N PHE A 865 21.16 -35.10 -14.47
CA PHE A 865 22.53 -35.13 -14.99
C PHE A 865 22.57 -35.69 -16.42
N ALA A 866 23.14 -34.93 -17.34
CA ALA A 866 23.39 -35.40 -18.70
C ALA A 866 24.42 -36.55 -18.75
N ASP A 867 25.48 -36.47 -17.92
CA ASP A 867 26.42 -37.58 -17.70
C ASP A 867 25.97 -38.44 -16.52
N THR A 868 25.28 -39.54 -16.83
CA THR A 868 24.78 -40.50 -15.82
C THR A 868 25.88 -41.38 -15.22
N THR A 869 27.14 -41.25 -15.65
CA THR A 869 28.28 -41.93 -15.03
C THR A 869 28.87 -41.12 -13.86
N GLN A 870 28.62 -39.82 -13.84
CA GLN A 870 28.97 -38.95 -12.73
C GLN A 870 28.23 -39.37 -11.45
N ARG A 871 28.83 -39.08 -10.29
CA ARG A 871 28.23 -39.38 -8.99
C ARG A 871 28.36 -38.16 -8.08
N VAL A 872 27.30 -37.90 -7.32
CA VAL A 872 27.33 -36.88 -6.27
C VAL A 872 28.20 -37.33 -5.10
N ARG A 873 28.86 -36.37 -4.45
CA ARG A 873 29.72 -36.62 -3.29
C ARG A 873 29.72 -35.43 -2.34
N ASP A 874 29.91 -35.71 -1.07
CA ASP A 874 29.81 -34.72 0.00
C ASP A 874 30.99 -33.75 -0.06
N ILE A 875 30.73 -32.45 0.10
CA ILE A 875 31.79 -31.42 0.13
C ILE A 875 31.94 -30.78 1.51
N VAL A 876 30.86 -30.68 2.28
CA VAL A 876 30.65 -30.06 3.60
C VAL A 876 30.97 -28.56 3.65
N ASP A 877 32.16 -28.19 3.18
CA ASP A 877 32.60 -26.80 3.07
C ASP A 877 33.70 -26.65 2.01
N TRP A 878 33.94 -25.40 1.62
CA TRP A 878 34.90 -24.99 0.60
C TRP A 878 35.62 -23.70 1.01
N PRO A 879 36.97 -23.62 0.96
CA PRO A 879 37.94 -24.56 0.39
C PRO A 879 38.18 -25.85 1.21
N PRO A 880 38.61 -26.96 0.56
CA PRO A 880 38.92 -28.21 1.25
C PRO A 880 40.23 -28.15 2.05
N ALA A 881 40.51 -29.21 2.82
CA ALA A 881 41.78 -29.37 3.51
C ALA A 881 42.95 -29.54 2.54
N GLN A 882 44.17 -29.28 3.02
CA GLN A 882 45.40 -29.49 2.22
C GLN A 882 45.54 -30.95 1.78
N LYS A 883 45.15 -31.91 2.62
CA LYS A 883 45.18 -33.35 2.28
C LYS A 883 44.26 -33.73 1.10
N ASP A 884 43.24 -32.92 0.86
CA ASP A 884 42.22 -33.14 -0.17
C ASP A 884 42.51 -32.32 -1.45
N THR A 885 43.58 -31.49 -1.44
CA THR A 885 43.94 -30.60 -2.54
C THR A 885 45.44 -30.63 -2.84
N GLY A 886 45.86 -29.98 -3.94
CA GLY A 886 47.27 -29.69 -4.21
C GLY A 886 47.76 -28.37 -3.60
N TRP A 887 46.92 -27.67 -2.81
CA TRP A 887 47.24 -26.32 -2.33
C TRP A 887 48.18 -26.35 -1.13
N LYS A 888 49.07 -25.35 -1.05
CA LYS A 888 49.91 -25.14 0.14
C LYS A 888 49.15 -24.23 1.10
N LEU A 889 48.37 -24.84 1.98
CA LEU A 889 47.66 -24.14 3.04
C LEU A 889 48.62 -23.75 4.19
N PRO A 890 48.21 -22.86 5.10
CA PRO A 890 49.04 -22.45 6.22
C PRO A 890 49.45 -23.62 7.11
N LYS A 891 50.71 -23.62 7.57
CA LYS A 891 51.24 -24.70 8.42
C LYS A 891 50.50 -24.84 9.75
N ASP A 892 49.95 -23.75 10.25
CA ASP A 892 49.15 -23.63 11.46
C ASP A 892 47.66 -23.99 11.25
N TRP A 893 47.20 -24.19 10.00
CA TRP A 893 45.83 -24.60 9.70
C TRP A 893 45.73 -25.48 8.41
N PRO A 894 46.40 -26.65 8.37
CA PRO A 894 46.40 -27.51 7.18
C PRO A 894 45.06 -28.18 6.88
N GLN A 895 44.10 -28.13 7.81
CA GLN A 895 42.78 -28.76 7.70
C GLN A 895 41.77 -28.00 6.82
N GLY A 896 42.14 -26.84 6.25
CA GLY A 896 41.26 -26.03 5.42
C GLY A 896 40.04 -25.49 6.19
N GLU A 897 39.01 -25.05 5.47
CA GLU A 897 37.82 -24.44 6.08
C GLU A 897 36.75 -25.46 6.49
N ARG A 898 37.14 -26.74 6.62
CA ARG A 898 36.26 -27.84 7.08
C ARG A 898 36.42 -28.16 8.55
N ASP A 899 37.24 -27.40 9.27
CA ASP A 899 37.48 -27.64 10.69
C ASP A 899 37.94 -29.08 11.01
N GLY A 900 38.68 -29.72 10.09
CA GLY A 900 39.13 -31.12 10.25
C GLY A 900 38.05 -32.19 10.03
N PHE A 901 36.91 -31.85 9.41
CA PHE A 901 35.78 -32.76 9.18
C PHE A 901 36.19 -34.17 8.72
N VAL A 902 35.62 -35.19 9.36
CA VAL A 902 35.83 -36.59 9.06
C VAL A 902 34.67 -37.14 8.23
N PHE A 903 34.91 -37.38 6.94
CA PHE A 903 33.92 -37.96 6.03
C PHE A 903 33.65 -39.42 6.39
N THR A 904 32.39 -39.75 6.63
CA THR A 904 31.90 -41.12 6.86
C THR A 904 30.67 -41.36 6.00
N PRO A 905 30.23 -42.62 5.78
CA PRO A 905 29.05 -42.89 4.97
C PRO A 905 27.77 -42.20 5.47
N ILE A 906 27.63 -41.95 6.77
CA ILE A 906 26.48 -41.23 7.33
C ILE A 906 26.98 -39.96 8.02
N SER A 907 26.75 -38.84 7.37
CA SER A 907 27.17 -37.50 7.81
C SER A 907 26.05 -36.74 8.52
N THR A 908 26.39 -36.02 9.59
CA THR A 908 25.48 -35.10 10.28
C THR A 908 25.05 -33.94 9.40
N VAL A 909 25.95 -33.42 8.57
CA VAL A 909 25.69 -32.27 7.68
C VAL A 909 24.63 -32.63 6.65
N ILE A 910 24.84 -33.71 5.89
CA ILE A 910 23.91 -34.14 4.83
C ILE A 910 22.53 -34.46 5.40
N ASN A 911 22.49 -35.14 6.54
CA ASN A 911 21.22 -35.54 7.15
C ASN A 911 20.48 -34.39 7.86
N SER A 912 21.18 -33.30 8.20
CA SER A 912 20.54 -32.07 8.65
C SER A 912 19.81 -31.37 7.51
N PHE A 913 20.44 -31.29 6.32
CA PHE A 913 19.77 -30.80 5.12
C PHE A 913 18.60 -31.70 4.70
N TYR A 914 18.77 -33.01 4.76
CA TYR A 914 17.69 -33.97 4.46
C TYR A 914 16.47 -33.78 5.37
N TYR A 915 16.70 -33.63 6.68
CA TYR A 915 15.62 -33.30 7.63
C TYR A 915 14.86 -32.03 7.21
N GLN A 916 15.57 -30.96 6.89
CA GLN A 916 14.95 -29.70 6.50
C GLN A 916 14.21 -29.82 5.16
N ASN A 917 14.73 -30.60 4.21
CA ASN A 917 14.06 -30.89 2.94
C ASN A 917 12.73 -31.64 3.17
N MET A 918 12.69 -32.64 4.05
CA MET A 918 11.44 -33.36 4.36
C MET A 918 10.39 -32.43 4.99
N LYS A 919 10.79 -31.49 5.85
CA LYS A 919 9.86 -30.46 6.36
C LYS A 919 9.30 -29.58 5.25
N ILE A 920 10.15 -29.17 4.30
CA ILE A 920 9.74 -28.34 3.16
C ILE A 920 8.80 -29.11 2.23
N MET A 921 9.12 -30.37 1.92
CA MET A 921 8.25 -31.19 1.07
C MET A 921 6.91 -31.50 1.72
N ALA A 922 6.86 -31.64 3.06
CA ALA A 922 5.60 -31.73 3.78
C ALA A 922 4.76 -30.46 3.61
N GLU A 923 5.38 -29.29 3.73
CA GLU A 923 4.71 -28.00 3.52
C GLU A 923 4.23 -27.83 2.06
N PHE A 924 5.04 -28.20 1.08
CA PHE A 924 4.63 -28.17 -0.33
C PHE A 924 3.50 -29.16 -0.62
N ALA A 925 3.55 -30.36 -0.05
CA ALA A 925 2.46 -31.32 -0.14
C ALA A 925 1.17 -30.75 0.45
N ARG A 926 1.25 -30.05 1.60
CA ARG A 926 0.12 -29.37 2.24
C ARG A 926 -0.47 -28.30 1.33
N ILE A 927 0.37 -27.45 0.72
CA ILE A 927 -0.05 -26.37 -0.20
C ILE A 927 -0.77 -26.94 -1.43
N LEU A 928 -0.27 -28.05 -1.97
CA LEU A 928 -0.85 -28.74 -3.12
C LEU A 928 -2.01 -29.68 -2.76
N ASN A 929 -2.47 -29.68 -1.50
CA ASN A 929 -3.53 -30.56 -0.97
C ASN A 929 -3.23 -32.07 -1.13
N LYS A 930 -1.96 -32.47 -1.10
CA LYS A 930 -1.48 -33.87 -1.14
C LYS A 930 -1.29 -34.43 0.28
N THR A 931 -2.41 -34.69 0.97
CA THR A 931 -2.41 -35.03 2.41
C THR A 931 -1.61 -36.30 2.76
N ASP A 932 -1.65 -37.35 1.93
CA ASP A 932 -0.90 -38.59 2.19
C ASP A 932 0.62 -38.37 2.07
N GLU A 933 1.07 -37.62 1.05
CA GLU A 933 2.48 -37.26 0.88
C GLU A 933 2.95 -36.32 2.01
N GLN A 934 2.09 -35.37 2.44
CA GLN A 934 2.38 -34.52 3.61
C GLN A 934 2.71 -35.38 4.83
N LEU A 935 1.86 -36.36 5.16
CA LEU A 935 2.06 -37.23 6.32
C LEU A 935 3.33 -38.08 6.17
N ASP A 936 3.62 -38.63 4.99
CA ASP A 936 4.87 -39.37 4.74
C ASP A 936 6.10 -38.49 5.01
N PHE A 937 6.12 -37.27 4.47
CA PHE A 937 7.23 -36.35 4.67
C PHE A 937 7.38 -35.91 6.14
N GLU A 938 6.29 -35.66 6.85
CA GLU A 938 6.31 -35.37 8.29
C GLU A 938 6.89 -36.54 9.11
N MET A 939 6.46 -37.78 8.82
CA MET A 939 6.98 -38.98 9.47
C MET A 939 8.47 -39.19 9.16
N ARG A 940 8.90 -38.94 7.91
CA ARG A 940 10.31 -38.99 7.53
C ARG A 940 11.12 -37.95 8.29
N ALA A 941 10.68 -36.69 8.35
CA ALA A 941 11.36 -35.65 9.10
C ALA A 941 11.49 -36.01 10.58
N ALA A 942 10.41 -36.50 11.21
CA ALA A 942 10.45 -36.95 12.61
C ALA A 942 11.44 -38.10 12.83
N ARG A 943 11.46 -39.08 11.92
CA ARG A 943 12.39 -40.21 11.95
C ARG A 943 13.84 -39.76 11.79
N VAL A 944 14.14 -38.87 10.84
CA VAL A 944 15.48 -38.32 10.63
C VAL A 944 15.95 -37.55 11.86
N LYS A 945 15.12 -36.66 12.41
CA LYS A 945 15.46 -35.91 13.62
C LYS A 945 15.76 -36.84 14.79
N LYS A 946 14.98 -37.90 14.96
CA LYS A 946 15.23 -38.92 15.98
C LYS A 946 16.57 -39.62 15.74
N SER A 947 16.82 -40.11 14.52
CA SER A 947 18.06 -40.82 14.19
C SER A 947 19.31 -39.94 14.32
N VAL A 948 19.24 -38.68 13.92
CA VAL A 948 20.36 -37.72 14.10
C VAL A 948 20.66 -37.54 15.60
N ASN A 949 19.63 -37.35 16.43
CA ASN A 949 19.80 -37.24 17.88
C ASN A 949 20.24 -38.54 18.58
N GLU A 950 19.94 -39.70 18.00
CA GLU A 950 20.25 -41.00 18.59
C GLU A 950 21.66 -41.47 18.25
N TYR A 951 22.10 -41.31 17.00
CA TYR A 951 23.35 -41.89 16.51
C TYR A 951 24.50 -40.89 16.32
N LEU A 952 24.18 -39.61 16.12
CA LEU A 952 25.16 -38.58 15.77
C LEU A 952 25.43 -37.58 16.90
N PHE A 953 24.53 -37.48 17.88
CA PHE A 953 24.73 -36.63 19.05
C PHE A 953 25.54 -37.35 20.14
N ASN A 954 26.69 -36.79 20.52
CA ASN A 954 27.45 -37.22 21.68
C ASN A 954 26.86 -36.57 22.94
N LYS A 955 26.06 -37.33 23.70
CA LYS A 955 25.41 -36.84 24.93
C LYS A 955 26.39 -36.50 26.05
N GLU A 956 27.50 -37.24 26.16
CA GLU A 956 28.51 -37.02 27.21
C GLU A 956 29.30 -35.74 26.94
N GLY A 957 29.65 -35.50 25.67
CA GLY A 957 30.36 -34.30 25.23
C GLY A 957 29.48 -33.08 24.98
N GLY A 958 28.17 -33.27 24.80
CA GLY A 958 27.21 -32.19 24.52
C GLY A 958 27.31 -31.60 23.12
N TYR A 959 27.82 -32.36 22.13
CA TYR A 959 28.05 -31.91 20.74
C TYR A 959 27.68 -33.00 19.73
N TYR A 960 27.55 -32.63 18.45
CA TYR A 960 27.34 -33.54 17.33
C TYR A 960 28.65 -33.96 16.68
N LYS A 961 28.79 -35.26 16.45
CA LYS A 961 29.90 -35.86 15.72
C LYS A 961 29.71 -35.64 14.22
N ASP A 962 30.79 -35.72 13.44
CA ASP A 962 30.72 -35.59 11.97
C ASP A 962 29.95 -36.73 11.31
N GLY A 963 30.03 -37.91 11.91
CA GLY A 963 29.35 -39.10 11.45
C GLY A 963 29.32 -40.19 12.51
N ILE A 964 28.72 -41.34 12.16
CA ILE A 964 28.53 -42.45 13.13
C ILE A 964 29.88 -43.05 13.57
N GLU A 965 30.87 -43.09 12.67
CA GLU A 965 32.14 -43.82 12.83
C GLU A 965 33.29 -42.97 13.41
N THR A 966 33.00 -41.77 13.90
CA THR A 966 34.02 -40.82 14.39
C THR A 966 33.51 -40.10 15.64
N ASP A 967 34.41 -39.74 16.54
CA ASP A 967 34.12 -38.87 17.70
C ASP A 967 34.46 -37.40 17.44
N HIS A 968 35.07 -37.09 16.28
CA HIS A 968 35.33 -35.70 15.88
C HIS A 968 34.01 -34.96 15.63
N GLY A 969 33.89 -33.75 16.15
CA GLY A 969 32.77 -32.84 15.89
C GLY A 969 33.28 -31.52 15.35
N ALA A 970 33.17 -31.32 14.04
CA ALA A 970 33.43 -30.03 13.39
C ALA A 970 32.35 -29.00 13.75
N VAL A 971 32.66 -27.73 13.55
CA VAL A 971 31.66 -26.64 13.65
C VAL A 971 30.45 -26.90 12.75
N HIS A 972 30.65 -27.46 11.54
CA HIS A 972 29.58 -27.77 10.58
C HIS A 972 28.54 -28.74 11.12
N SER A 973 29.01 -29.79 11.78
CA SER A 973 28.20 -30.84 12.39
C SER A 973 27.36 -30.32 13.54
N ASN A 974 27.70 -29.16 14.11
CA ASN A 974 27.00 -28.55 15.24
C ASN A 974 26.13 -27.35 14.81
N MET A 975 26.59 -26.56 13.84
CA MET A 975 25.87 -25.38 13.36
C MET A 975 24.60 -25.75 12.58
N LEU A 976 24.62 -26.79 11.75
CA LEU A 976 23.46 -27.17 10.93
C LEU A 976 22.31 -27.78 11.75
N PRO A 977 22.54 -28.75 12.67
CA PRO A 977 21.48 -29.17 13.58
C PRO A 977 20.88 -28.02 14.38
N LEU A 978 21.70 -27.03 14.76
CA LEU A 978 21.25 -25.86 15.49
C LEU A 978 20.41 -24.93 14.60
N ALA A 979 20.88 -24.61 13.40
CA ALA A 979 20.19 -23.77 12.43
C ALA A 979 18.82 -24.36 12.02
N PHE A 980 18.74 -25.67 11.79
CA PHE A 980 17.50 -26.33 11.38
C PHE A 980 16.60 -26.81 12.54
N GLY A 981 16.97 -26.55 13.80
CA GLY A 981 16.14 -26.89 14.96
C GLY A 981 16.06 -28.39 15.24
N ILE A 982 17.14 -29.13 14.98
CA ILE A 982 17.31 -30.54 15.32
C ILE A 982 17.74 -30.71 16.78
N VAL A 983 18.56 -29.78 17.30
CA VAL A 983 19.08 -29.81 18.67
C VAL A 983 17.93 -29.75 19.68
N PRO A 984 17.84 -30.69 20.64
CA PRO A 984 16.85 -30.62 21.70
C PRO A 984 17.13 -29.43 22.63
N ASP A 985 16.09 -28.77 23.14
CA ASP A 985 16.24 -27.54 23.92
C ASP A 985 17.20 -27.67 25.12
N ALA A 986 17.18 -28.83 25.78
CA ALA A 986 18.07 -29.14 26.92
C ALA A 986 19.57 -29.11 26.57
N TYR A 987 19.94 -29.26 25.29
CA TYR A 987 21.32 -29.31 24.81
C TYR A 987 21.71 -28.12 23.93
N LYS A 988 20.81 -27.17 23.67
CA LYS A 988 21.14 -25.98 22.86
C LYS A 988 22.35 -25.24 23.42
N LYS A 989 22.37 -25.02 24.74
CA LYS A 989 23.48 -24.35 25.41
C LYS A 989 24.81 -25.10 25.24
N SER A 990 24.84 -26.41 25.45
CA SER A 990 26.09 -27.19 25.33
C SER A 990 26.62 -27.20 23.90
N VAL A 991 25.72 -27.29 22.91
CA VAL A 991 26.10 -27.22 21.48
C VAL A 991 26.64 -25.83 21.12
N VAL A 992 26.00 -24.77 21.59
CA VAL A 992 26.50 -23.38 21.43
C VAL A 992 27.87 -23.20 22.08
N ASP A 993 28.04 -23.66 23.31
CA ASP A 993 29.31 -23.58 24.03
C ASP A 993 30.40 -24.37 23.29
N TYR A 994 30.06 -25.53 22.71
CA TYR A 994 30.98 -26.30 21.85
C TYR A 994 31.35 -25.54 20.57
N ILE A 995 30.38 -24.94 19.87
CA ILE A 995 30.61 -24.10 18.68
C ILE A 995 31.60 -22.96 19.00
N LYS A 996 31.45 -22.29 20.14
CA LYS A 996 32.36 -21.21 20.57
C LYS A 996 33.81 -21.68 20.69
N THR A 997 34.06 -22.94 21.04
CA THR A 997 35.42 -23.49 21.11
C THR A 997 36.09 -23.66 19.74
N ARG A 998 35.30 -23.68 18.65
CA ARG A 998 35.78 -23.87 17.28
C ARG A 998 35.97 -22.55 16.52
N GLY A 999 35.32 -21.46 16.95
CA GLY A 999 35.43 -20.16 16.31
C GLY A 999 34.82 -20.10 14.91
N MET A 1000 35.32 -19.18 14.07
CA MET A 1000 35.05 -19.17 12.62
C MET A 1000 35.85 -20.28 11.92
N GLY A 1001 35.59 -21.54 12.31
CA GLY A 1001 36.24 -22.73 11.77
C GLY A 1001 35.70 -23.15 10.38
N CYS A 1002 34.81 -22.36 9.81
CA CYS A 1002 34.16 -22.62 8.52
C CYS A 1002 34.45 -21.50 7.52
N SER A 1003 34.21 -21.78 6.25
CA SER A 1003 34.32 -20.81 5.18
C SER A 1003 33.21 -19.77 5.22
N VAL A 1004 33.25 -18.85 4.26
CA VAL A 1004 32.19 -17.88 4.03
C VAL A 1004 30.85 -18.54 3.67
N TYR A 1005 30.84 -19.73 3.07
CA TYR A 1005 29.64 -20.54 2.83
C TYR A 1005 29.06 -21.07 4.16
N GLY A 1006 29.91 -21.73 4.97
CA GLY A 1006 29.49 -22.25 6.27
C GLY A 1006 29.04 -21.15 7.24
N ALA A 1007 29.59 -19.94 7.11
CA ALA A 1007 29.29 -18.79 7.96
C ALA A 1007 27.80 -18.41 7.94
N GLN A 1008 27.10 -18.59 6.81
CA GLN A 1008 25.65 -18.40 6.76
C GLN A 1008 24.96 -19.21 7.87
N PHE A 1009 25.17 -20.53 7.86
CA PHE A 1009 24.51 -21.44 8.80
C PHE A 1009 25.05 -21.33 10.22
N LEU A 1010 26.34 -20.97 10.39
CA LEU A 1010 26.88 -20.63 11.70
C LEU A 1010 26.13 -19.46 12.32
N MET A 1011 25.91 -18.37 11.56
CA MET A 1011 25.16 -17.23 12.05
C MET A 1011 23.70 -17.60 12.37
N GLU A 1012 23.00 -18.28 11.45
CA GLU A 1012 21.61 -18.71 11.69
C GLU A 1012 21.50 -19.60 12.95
N GLY A 1013 22.43 -20.55 13.10
CA GLY A 1013 22.52 -21.43 14.26
C GLY A 1013 22.76 -20.67 15.56
N LEU A 1014 23.72 -19.75 15.59
CA LEU A 1014 24.02 -18.95 16.79
C LEU A 1014 22.83 -18.10 17.24
N TYR A 1015 22.15 -17.41 16.31
CA TYR A 1015 20.96 -16.63 16.65
C TYR A 1015 19.78 -17.51 17.08
N ASN A 1016 19.57 -18.68 16.47
CA ASN A 1016 18.55 -19.64 16.92
C ASN A 1016 18.91 -20.30 18.26
N GLY A 1017 20.19 -20.35 18.61
CA GLY A 1017 20.71 -20.84 19.89
C GLY A 1017 20.74 -19.80 21.01
N GLY A 1018 20.30 -18.55 20.76
CA GLY A 1018 20.35 -17.46 21.74
C GLY A 1018 21.75 -16.89 21.99
N ALA A 1019 22.66 -17.03 21.01
CA ALA A 1019 24.06 -16.59 21.09
C ALA A 1019 24.35 -15.35 20.22
N GLY A 1020 23.39 -14.42 20.14
CA GLY A 1020 23.49 -13.20 19.33
C GLY A 1020 24.72 -12.33 19.64
N ASP A 1021 25.19 -12.30 20.90
CA ASP A 1021 26.41 -11.58 21.28
C ASP A 1021 27.64 -12.12 20.54
N TYR A 1022 27.76 -13.45 20.48
CA TYR A 1022 28.88 -14.10 19.82
C TYR A 1022 28.77 -14.02 18.29
N ALA A 1023 27.55 -14.10 17.75
CA ALA A 1023 27.32 -13.86 16.33
C ALA A 1023 27.75 -12.43 15.94
N LEU A 1024 27.41 -11.43 16.76
CA LEU A 1024 27.85 -10.05 16.54
C LEU A 1024 29.39 -9.92 16.61
N GLU A 1025 30.02 -10.54 17.62
CA GLU A 1025 31.49 -10.59 17.74
C GLU A 1025 32.15 -11.16 16.48
N LEU A 1026 31.61 -12.25 15.92
CA LEU A 1026 32.14 -12.85 14.70
C LEU A 1026 31.92 -11.98 13.46
N MET A 1027 30.78 -11.27 13.37
CA MET A 1027 30.50 -10.34 12.26
C MET A 1027 31.39 -9.09 12.29
N THR A 1028 31.82 -8.65 13.47
CA THR A 1028 32.68 -7.47 13.65
C THR A 1028 34.14 -7.81 13.92
N ALA A 1029 34.51 -9.10 13.80
CA ALA A 1029 35.88 -9.56 13.94
C ALA A 1029 36.81 -8.90 12.91
N THR A 1030 38.09 -8.76 13.26
CA THR A 1030 39.12 -8.11 12.42
C THR A 1030 40.29 -9.02 12.07
N HIS A 1031 40.22 -10.30 12.42
CA HIS A 1031 41.22 -11.31 12.05
C HIS A 1031 40.99 -11.82 10.62
N ASP A 1032 41.91 -12.64 10.09
CA ASP A 1032 41.88 -13.02 8.67
C ASP A 1032 40.63 -13.81 8.23
N ARG A 1033 39.96 -14.54 9.14
CA ARG A 1033 38.61 -15.12 8.92
C ARG A 1033 37.45 -14.20 9.28
N SER A 1034 37.40 -13.02 8.67
CA SER A 1034 36.32 -12.05 8.92
C SER A 1034 35.94 -11.27 7.66
N TRP A 1035 34.71 -10.75 7.64
CA TRP A 1035 34.28 -9.86 6.56
C TRP A 1035 35.06 -8.56 6.54
N TYR A 1036 35.45 -8.03 7.71
CA TYR A 1036 36.28 -6.83 7.76
C TYR A 1036 37.68 -7.06 7.18
N ASN A 1037 38.21 -8.28 7.22
CA ASN A 1037 39.46 -8.60 6.53
C ASN A 1037 39.35 -8.37 5.01
N MET A 1038 38.22 -8.73 4.39
CA MET A 1038 37.99 -8.50 2.95
C MET A 1038 38.09 -7.01 2.60
N ILE A 1039 37.50 -6.15 3.44
CA ILE A 1039 37.58 -4.68 3.30
C ILE A 1039 39.02 -4.21 3.51
N LYS A 1040 39.68 -4.71 4.56
CA LYS A 1040 41.05 -4.36 4.92
C LYS A 1040 42.07 -4.72 3.84
N VAL A 1041 41.90 -5.84 3.13
CA VAL A 1041 42.77 -6.22 2.01
C VAL A 1041 42.46 -5.46 0.72
N GLY A 1042 41.39 -4.65 0.70
CA GLY A 1042 41.06 -3.70 -0.36
C GLY A 1042 39.85 -4.09 -1.21
N SER A 1043 39.19 -5.22 -0.92
CA SER A 1043 38.00 -5.63 -1.67
C SER A 1043 36.80 -4.74 -1.35
N THR A 1044 35.94 -4.54 -2.34
CA THR A 1044 34.66 -3.80 -2.23
C THR A 1044 33.46 -4.66 -2.56
N ILE A 1045 33.69 -5.89 -3.03
CA ILE A 1045 32.73 -6.97 -3.17
C ILE A 1045 33.18 -8.10 -2.23
N ALA A 1046 32.24 -8.88 -1.71
CA ALA A 1046 32.56 -10.05 -0.91
C ALA A 1046 33.46 -11.03 -1.68
N MET A 1047 34.40 -11.66 -0.98
CA MET A 1047 35.37 -12.58 -1.57
C MET A 1047 34.86 -14.02 -1.51
N GLU A 1048 35.40 -14.88 -2.37
CA GLU A 1048 35.04 -16.31 -2.39
C GLU A 1048 35.54 -17.06 -1.15
N ALA A 1049 36.67 -16.65 -0.57
CA ALA A 1049 37.19 -17.17 0.68
C ALA A 1049 37.59 -16.01 1.59
N TRP A 1050 37.79 -16.31 2.88
CA TRP A 1050 38.17 -15.32 3.87
C TRP A 1050 39.46 -14.55 3.54
N ASP A 1051 40.42 -15.24 2.95
CA ASP A 1051 41.71 -14.68 2.56
C ASP A 1051 42.38 -15.57 1.49
N MET A 1052 43.22 -14.97 0.65
CA MET A 1052 44.04 -15.69 -0.34
C MET A 1052 44.95 -16.75 0.31
N ARG A 1053 45.29 -16.57 1.60
CA ARG A 1053 46.01 -17.53 2.43
C ARG A 1053 45.30 -18.88 2.56
N TYR A 1054 43.97 -18.90 2.59
CA TYR A 1054 43.16 -20.11 2.74
C TYR A 1054 42.73 -20.69 1.38
N LYS A 1055 42.66 -19.84 0.35
CA LYS A 1055 42.39 -20.25 -1.04
C LYS A 1055 43.23 -19.41 -2.02
N PRO A 1056 44.40 -19.90 -2.45
CA PRO A 1056 45.31 -19.12 -3.31
C PRO A 1056 44.78 -18.76 -4.70
N ASN A 1057 43.68 -19.38 -5.12
CA ASN A 1057 42.98 -19.08 -6.38
C ASN A 1057 41.57 -18.52 -6.14
N SER A 1058 41.37 -17.76 -5.06
CA SER A 1058 40.09 -17.14 -4.70
C SER A 1058 39.75 -15.96 -5.59
N ASP A 1059 38.46 -15.79 -5.89
CA ASP A 1059 37.91 -14.56 -6.48
C ASP A 1059 37.64 -13.49 -5.42
N TRP A 1060 37.67 -12.22 -5.85
CA TRP A 1060 37.33 -11.04 -5.03
C TRP A 1060 35.91 -10.51 -5.27
N ASN A 1061 35.13 -11.20 -6.10
CA ASN A 1061 33.83 -10.75 -6.60
C ASN A 1061 32.73 -11.82 -6.50
N HIS A 1062 32.58 -12.42 -5.31
CA HIS A 1062 31.76 -13.61 -5.10
C HIS A 1062 30.69 -13.41 -4.01
N ALA A 1063 29.42 -13.41 -4.40
CA ALA A 1063 28.32 -13.00 -3.52
C ALA A 1063 27.95 -13.98 -2.39
N TRP A 1064 28.36 -15.24 -2.44
CA TRP A 1064 28.17 -16.18 -1.34
C TRP A 1064 28.85 -15.73 -0.03
N GLY A 1065 29.84 -14.84 -0.13
CA GLY A 1065 30.56 -14.31 1.02
C GLY A 1065 29.82 -13.17 1.71
N ALA A 1066 28.67 -12.76 1.18
CA ALA A 1066 27.92 -11.59 1.61
C ALA A 1066 26.77 -11.93 2.60
N ALA A 1067 26.89 -13.01 3.37
CA ALA A 1067 25.88 -13.43 4.35
C ALA A 1067 25.38 -12.30 5.30
N PRO A 1068 26.21 -11.35 5.79
CA PRO A 1068 25.74 -10.24 6.62
C PRO A 1068 24.61 -9.41 6.01
N ALA A 1069 24.49 -9.35 4.68
CA ALA A 1069 23.38 -8.66 4.01
C ALA A 1069 22.01 -9.24 4.40
N ASN A 1070 21.91 -10.55 4.65
CA ASN A 1070 20.68 -11.20 5.13
C ASN A 1070 20.67 -11.47 6.64
N ILE A 1071 21.81 -11.76 7.26
CA ILE A 1071 21.87 -12.08 8.70
C ILE A 1071 21.45 -10.88 9.55
N VAL A 1072 21.87 -9.67 9.18
CA VAL A 1072 21.50 -8.44 9.89
C VAL A 1072 19.97 -8.23 9.91
N PRO A 1073 19.25 -8.19 8.77
CA PRO A 1073 17.80 -8.02 8.80
C PRO A 1073 17.07 -9.25 9.36
N ARG A 1074 17.44 -10.48 8.97
CA ARG A 1074 16.67 -11.71 9.31
C ARG A 1074 16.90 -12.23 10.73
N TYR A 1075 18.04 -11.93 11.35
CA TYR A 1075 18.40 -12.53 12.64
C TYR A 1075 18.88 -11.53 13.70
N LEU A 1076 19.68 -10.51 13.35
CA LEU A 1076 20.01 -9.44 14.30
C LEU A 1076 18.78 -8.57 14.60
N TRP A 1077 18.08 -8.13 13.55
CA TRP A 1077 16.78 -7.46 13.67
C TRP A 1077 15.61 -8.45 13.77
N GLY A 1078 15.81 -9.67 13.28
CA GLY A 1078 14.84 -10.74 13.38
C GLY A 1078 13.61 -10.60 12.48
N ILE A 1079 13.66 -9.73 11.46
CA ILE A 1079 12.56 -9.44 10.54
C ILE A 1079 12.50 -10.52 9.46
N ARG A 1080 11.47 -11.38 9.51
CA ARG A 1080 11.30 -12.53 8.61
C ARG A 1080 9.81 -12.74 8.26
N PRO A 1081 9.47 -13.34 7.10
CA PRO A 1081 8.10 -13.69 6.82
C PRO A 1081 7.66 -14.81 7.78
N LYS A 1082 6.58 -14.58 8.52
CA LYS A 1082 5.90 -15.62 9.31
C LYS A 1082 4.92 -16.39 8.43
N THR A 1083 4.22 -15.65 7.57
CA THR A 1083 3.36 -16.20 6.52
C THR A 1083 3.92 -15.84 5.15
N PRO A 1084 3.63 -16.66 4.12
CA PRO A 1084 4.05 -16.40 2.75
C PRO A 1084 3.62 -15.01 2.27
N GLY A 1085 4.51 -14.28 1.60
CA GLY A 1085 4.25 -12.94 1.09
C GLY A 1085 4.17 -11.84 2.15
N TYR A 1086 4.69 -12.07 3.37
CA TYR A 1086 4.73 -11.10 4.47
C TYR A 1086 3.36 -10.61 4.96
N GLY A 1087 2.29 -11.41 4.85
CA GLY A 1087 1.01 -11.06 5.49
C GLY A 1087 1.17 -10.88 7.01
N GLU A 1088 2.00 -11.72 7.61
CA GLU A 1088 2.50 -11.59 8.98
C GLU A 1088 4.03 -11.66 8.98
N ALA A 1089 4.68 -10.77 9.74
CA ALA A 1089 6.13 -10.76 9.93
C ALA A 1089 6.49 -11.18 11.37
N VAL A 1090 7.52 -12.02 11.52
CA VAL A 1090 8.21 -12.18 12.81
C VAL A 1090 9.21 -11.03 12.94
N ILE A 1091 9.33 -10.45 14.14
CA ILE A 1091 10.33 -9.44 14.50
C ILE A 1091 10.95 -9.86 15.82
N GLN A 1092 12.14 -10.43 15.77
CA GLN A 1092 12.83 -11.00 16.94
C GLN A 1092 14.23 -10.40 17.11
N PRO A 1093 14.33 -9.15 17.61
CA PRO A 1093 15.60 -8.43 17.66
C PRO A 1093 16.55 -9.01 18.72
N GLN A 1094 17.81 -9.21 18.33
CA GLN A 1094 18.93 -9.67 19.15
C GLN A 1094 20.07 -8.65 19.06
N MET A 1095 19.86 -7.49 19.69
CA MET A 1095 20.72 -6.29 19.54
C MET A 1095 22.09 -6.38 20.20
N SER A 1096 22.28 -7.36 21.09
CA SER A 1096 23.57 -7.64 21.74
C SER A 1096 24.16 -6.37 22.40
N SER A 1097 25.40 -6.02 22.09
CA SER A 1097 26.13 -4.86 22.62
C SER A 1097 25.84 -3.53 21.92
N LEU A 1098 24.96 -3.50 20.90
CA LEU A 1098 24.65 -2.28 20.15
C LEU A 1098 23.91 -1.27 21.03
N LYS A 1099 24.27 0.02 20.87
CA LYS A 1099 23.61 1.15 21.54
C LYS A 1099 22.48 1.71 20.70
N THR A 1100 22.66 1.76 19.39
CA THR A 1100 21.67 2.23 18.42
C THR A 1100 21.74 1.36 17.18
N SER A 1101 20.60 1.16 16.52
CA SER A 1101 20.55 0.59 15.18
C SER A 1101 19.30 1.06 14.44
N SER A 1102 19.37 1.15 13.11
CA SER A 1102 18.21 1.29 12.24
C SER A 1102 18.29 0.32 11.07
N VAL A 1103 17.14 -0.13 10.58
CA VAL A 1103 17.04 -1.00 9.40
C VAL A 1103 15.80 -0.67 8.59
N VAL A 1104 15.91 -0.83 7.27
CA VAL A 1104 14.78 -0.85 6.34
C VAL A 1104 14.85 -2.14 5.55
N VAL A 1105 13.82 -2.98 5.69
CA VAL A 1105 13.70 -4.28 5.02
C VAL A 1105 12.62 -4.18 3.93
N PRO A 1106 12.98 -4.37 2.65
CA PRO A 1106 12.02 -4.33 1.55
C PRO A 1106 11.17 -5.60 1.49
N THR A 1107 9.88 -5.45 1.16
CA THR A 1107 8.95 -6.57 0.87
C THR A 1107 8.05 -6.19 -0.32
N LEU A 1108 7.30 -7.15 -0.87
CA LEU A 1108 6.27 -6.85 -1.90
C LEU A 1108 5.12 -5.99 -1.37
N LYS A 1109 4.86 -6.00 -0.06
CA LYS A 1109 3.80 -5.23 0.59
C LYS A 1109 4.25 -3.84 1.05
N GLY A 1110 5.52 -3.50 0.85
CA GLY A 1110 6.15 -2.25 1.31
C GLY A 1110 7.32 -2.50 2.26
N GLN A 1111 7.91 -1.42 2.75
CA GLN A 1111 9.08 -1.50 3.63
C GLN A 1111 8.66 -1.71 5.09
N ILE A 1112 9.33 -2.64 5.79
CA ILE A 1112 9.31 -2.73 7.25
C ILE A 1112 10.51 -1.94 7.77
N LYS A 1113 10.27 -0.98 8.67
CA LYS A 1113 11.33 -0.13 9.24
C LYS A 1113 11.48 -0.40 10.73
N GLY A 1114 12.71 -0.43 11.20
CA GLY A 1114 13.04 -0.61 12.61
C GLY A 1114 14.07 0.42 13.06
N GLU A 1115 13.85 1.01 14.24
CA GLU A 1115 14.84 1.81 14.95
C GLU A 1115 14.95 1.33 16.40
N TYR A 1116 16.18 1.22 16.90
CA TYR A 1116 16.50 0.72 18.22
C TYR A 1116 17.41 1.70 18.96
N GLN A 1117 17.14 1.89 20.24
CA GLN A 1117 17.98 2.68 21.14
C GLN A 1117 18.06 2.04 22.53
N LEU A 1118 19.28 1.79 22.99
CA LEU A 1118 19.61 1.53 24.38
C LEU A 1118 19.79 2.88 25.11
N VAL A 1119 18.75 3.35 25.80
CA VAL A 1119 18.78 4.63 26.53
C VAL A 1119 19.68 4.50 27.75
N ASN A 1120 19.56 3.39 28.48
CA ASN A 1120 20.47 2.96 29.54
C ASN A 1120 20.25 1.46 29.82
N GLN A 1121 21.00 0.89 30.76
CA GLN A 1121 20.95 -0.54 31.09
C GLN A 1121 19.57 -1.06 31.54
N ARG A 1122 18.65 -0.18 31.91
CA ARG A 1122 17.29 -0.52 32.36
C ARG A 1122 16.20 -0.05 31.40
N PHE A 1123 16.57 0.59 30.30
CA PHE A 1123 15.61 1.20 29.39
C PHE A 1123 16.07 1.11 27.94
N ARG A 1124 15.28 0.40 27.13
CA ARG A 1124 15.46 0.28 25.70
C ARG A 1124 14.16 0.63 24.96
N LYS A 1125 14.31 1.15 23.74
CA LYS A 1125 13.22 1.53 22.85
C LYS A 1125 13.36 0.86 21.49
N TYR A 1126 12.23 0.47 20.92
CA TYR A 1126 12.10 0.08 19.53
C TYR A 1126 10.98 0.89 18.88
N ASN A 1127 11.24 1.46 17.71
CA ASN A 1127 10.19 1.98 16.82
C ASN A 1127 10.10 1.03 15.62
N ILE A 1128 8.94 0.42 15.41
CA ILE A 1128 8.67 -0.49 14.31
C ILE A 1128 7.55 0.09 13.44
N GLU A 1129 7.85 0.37 12.17
CA GLU A 1129 6.86 0.79 11.17
C GLU A 1129 6.55 -0.37 10.24
N LEU A 1130 5.29 -0.82 10.25
CA LEU A 1130 4.78 -1.87 9.37
C LEU A 1130 3.97 -1.24 8.23
N PRO A 1131 4.11 -1.72 6.98
CA PRO A 1131 3.26 -1.26 5.89
C PRO A 1131 1.80 -1.67 6.14
N ALA A 1132 0.87 -0.99 5.45
CA ALA A 1132 -0.54 -1.40 5.48
C ALA A 1132 -0.68 -2.86 5.08
N ASN A 1133 -1.70 -3.53 5.63
CA ASN A 1133 -2.02 -4.93 5.32
C ASN A 1133 -0.96 -5.95 5.81
N VAL A 1134 0.00 -5.53 6.65
CA VAL A 1134 0.99 -6.39 7.33
C VAL A 1134 0.84 -6.26 8.84
N VAL A 1135 0.80 -7.39 9.54
CA VAL A 1135 0.87 -7.43 11.01
C VAL A 1135 2.21 -8.00 11.46
N GLY A 1136 2.68 -7.57 12.63
CA GLY A 1136 3.95 -8.04 13.20
C GLY A 1136 3.73 -8.87 14.46
N GLU A 1137 4.57 -9.89 14.64
CA GLU A 1137 4.76 -10.58 15.91
C GLU A 1137 6.16 -10.23 16.45
N PHE A 1138 6.18 -9.37 17.47
CA PHE A 1138 7.41 -8.95 18.13
C PHE A 1138 7.75 -9.90 19.27
N ILE A 1139 8.93 -10.53 19.20
CA ILE A 1139 9.37 -11.58 20.12
C ILE A 1139 10.66 -11.12 20.80
N LEU A 1140 10.72 -11.26 22.12
CA LEU A 1140 11.91 -10.98 22.91
C LEU A 1140 11.97 -11.91 24.13
N ASP A 1141 13.16 -12.12 24.67
CA ASP A 1141 13.35 -12.79 25.96
C ASP A 1141 13.01 -11.82 27.09
N PHE A 1142 11.71 -11.66 27.37
CA PHE A 1142 11.22 -10.80 28.44
C PHE A 1142 11.55 -11.37 29.83
N SER A 1143 12.14 -10.54 30.69
CA SER A 1143 12.34 -10.87 32.11
C SER A 1143 11.03 -10.73 32.89
N PRO A 1144 10.79 -11.49 33.98
CA PRO A 1144 9.68 -11.25 34.90
C PRO A 1144 9.65 -9.83 35.50
N GLN A 1145 10.78 -9.13 35.45
CA GLN A 1145 10.91 -7.73 35.90
C GLN A 1145 10.60 -6.71 34.80
N ASP A 1146 10.43 -7.13 33.54
CA ASP A 1146 10.20 -6.21 32.43
C ASP A 1146 8.78 -5.63 32.48
N VAL A 1147 8.70 -4.31 32.39
CA VAL A 1147 7.48 -3.55 32.13
C VAL A 1147 7.56 -3.06 30.69
N VAL A 1148 6.61 -3.51 29.87
CA VAL A 1148 6.57 -3.22 28.44
C VAL A 1148 5.32 -2.43 28.10
N THR A 1149 5.50 -1.37 27.32
CA THR A 1149 4.39 -0.60 26.74
C THR A 1149 4.52 -0.54 25.23
N VAL A 1150 3.38 -0.59 24.53
CA VAL A 1150 3.27 -0.36 23.09
C VAL A 1150 2.40 0.87 22.88
N ASN A 1151 2.92 1.89 22.21
CA ASN A 1151 2.24 3.18 21.99
C ASN A 1151 1.74 3.83 23.30
N GLY A 1152 2.48 3.64 24.40
CA GLY A 1152 2.13 4.16 25.73
C GLY A 1152 1.24 3.22 26.57
N GLU A 1153 0.66 2.18 25.97
CA GLU A 1153 -0.24 1.25 26.66
C GLU A 1153 0.50 0.00 27.16
N PRO A 1154 0.30 -0.44 28.42
CA PRO A 1154 0.96 -1.62 28.96
C PRO A 1154 0.46 -2.91 28.30
N VAL A 1155 1.38 -3.86 28.04
CA VAL A 1155 1.05 -5.14 27.38
C VAL A 1155 1.30 -6.34 28.29
N ASN A 1156 0.49 -7.37 28.13
CA ASN A 1156 0.63 -8.64 28.86
C ASN A 1156 1.66 -9.55 28.19
N LEU A 1157 2.73 -9.88 28.91
CA LEU A 1157 3.85 -10.69 28.41
C LEU A 1157 3.64 -12.21 28.55
N SER A 1158 2.49 -12.66 29.06
CA SER A 1158 2.21 -14.09 29.32
C SER A 1158 2.25 -14.97 28.05
N PHE A 1159 2.09 -14.37 26.87
CA PHE A 1159 2.12 -15.08 25.59
C PHE A 1159 3.52 -15.16 24.95
N GLY A 1160 4.54 -14.51 25.53
CA GLY A 1160 5.91 -14.51 25.00
C GLY A 1160 6.13 -13.66 23.74
N SER A 1161 5.08 -13.07 23.18
CA SER A 1161 5.14 -12.17 22.01
C SER A 1161 4.14 -11.02 22.13
N ILE A 1162 4.37 -9.97 21.33
CA ILE A 1162 3.54 -8.78 21.23
C ILE A 1162 3.06 -8.65 19.79
N ARG A 1163 1.73 -8.50 19.61
CA ARG A 1163 1.16 -8.24 18.29
C ARG A 1163 1.27 -6.77 17.93
N LEU A 1164 1.87 -6.47 16.78
CA LEU A 1164 1.99 -5.13 16.22
C LEU A 1164 0.96 -4.94 15.10
N SER A 1165 0.37 -3.75 15.05
CA SER A 1165 -0.59 -3.36 14.01
C SER A 1165 0.13 -2.66 12.85
N PRO A 1166 -0.48 -2.60 11.64
CA PRO A 1166 0.04 -1.75 10.57
C PRO A 1166 0.25 -0.30 11.03
N GLY A 1167 1.27 0.37 10.49
CA GLY A 1167 1.69 1.70 10.91
C GLY A 1167 2.82 1.67 11.96
N LYS A 1168 2.96 2.76 12.70
CA LYS A 1168 4.03 2.95 13.69
C LYS A 1168 3.67 2.29 15.02
N ASN A 1169 4.65 1.58 15.59
CA ASN A 1169 4.55 0.92 16.89
C ASN A 1169 5.78 1.31 17.74
N ASP A 1170 5.55 2.07 18.79
CA ASP A 1170 6.56 2.50 19.77
C ASP A 1170 6.59 1.53 20.96
N ILE A 1171 7.64 0.73 21.07
CA ILE A 1171 7.81 -0.29 22.10
C ILE A 1171 8.85 0.20 23.11
N GLU A 1172 8.44 0.41 24.35
CA GLU A 1172 9.33 0.74 25.46
C GLU A 1172 9.45 -0.43 26.42
N ILE A 1173 10.68 -0.80 26.80
CA ILE A 1173 10.95 -1.88 27.75
C ILE A 1173 11.77 -1.34 28.90
N ARG A 1174 11.24 -1.44 30.11
CA ARG A 1174 11.85 -0.96 31.35
C ARG A 1174 11.99 -2.08 32.37
N ILE A 1175 13.16 -2.19 33.00
CA ILE A 1175 13.37 -3.17 34.09
C ILE A 1175 12.84 -2.58 35.40
N ASN A 1176 11.82 -3.20 35.98
CA ASN A 1176 11.28 -2.83 37.29
C ASN A 1176 12.15 -3.42 38.40
N THR A 1177 12.50 -2.60 39.40
CA THR A 1177 13.40 -3.00 40.50
C THR A 1177 12.75 -2.85 41.87
N PHE A 1178 11.41 -2.81 41.95
CA PHE A 1178 10.68 -2.88 43.22
C PHE A 1178 10.52 -4.30 43.72
#